data_AF-A0A8J3YCT5-F1
#
_entry.id   AF-A0A8J3YCT5-F1
#
_cell.length_a   1.000
_cell.length_b   1.000
_cell.length_c   1.000
_cell.angle_alpha   90.00
_cell.angle_beta   90.00
_cell.angle_gamma   90.00
#
_symmetry.space_group_name_H-M   'P 1'
#
loop_
_entity.id
_entity.type
_entity.pdbx_description
1 polymer ?
#
loop_
_entity_poly.entity_id
_entity_poly.type
_entity_poly.pdbx_seq_one_letter_code
_entity_poly.pdbx_strand_id
1 'polypeptide(L)'
;MLAGALGIAMAGVSAGAAVAAPAPDPGPAPKFRAAVVDGVADSYIVMLNGTEGTERAGALAARFGGTLSRVYPALKGFSVRMSAAEARELSKDPTVALVEQNSVAHMQDVQLDPPSWGLDRVDQPHLPLNETFTSPERGAGVHAYIIDSGIRSTHDEFGNRATRDADFIGDGRNGDDCNGHGTHVAGTVGGATSGVARGVRLHGVRVFGCSGGSPWDVIIDGFDWVVANAQRPAVINASLGGGASASVDAAANRAINAGIPVVLAAGNDTDDACDHSPARVRNALTVANSTSADAQWTTSNWGTCVDLYAPGRSIISAGITSDTATATMTGTSMAAPHVAGAVAAFLERNPRATPAQVSEHIVDTATPDVITNPGTGTPNRLLMAGNDGLSSSRGDFNGDGKDDVVTFTRGGAGDVYVATSTGTGFTGTGVKWHDHFAVGAEIPLVGDFNGDKKDDIVTFTRGSAKNVFVALSNGSEFVGDAVKWHDSFAVGAETPLVGDFNGDGKDDIATFTRGAEADVYVALSNGSKFVGTAVKWHDWFAANWEIPLVGDFNGDKKDDIATFTRGDSANVYVALSNGTSFVGTSDKWHDWFAAGSELPLVGDFNGDKKDDIATFTRGTSANVYVATSNGSDFVGTSVRWNDAFAAGTAVPGVGDFTGDGKDDIVSFSRGTTGDAFVSRSTGTAFGAATKWHDWFGVGAEVPLPGSLW
;
A
#
# COMPACT_ATOMS: atom_id res chain seq x y z
N MET A 1 87.63 -37.41 -29.16
CA MET A 1 87.04 -38.44 -30.05
C MET A 1 85.53 -38.26 -30.01
N LEU A 2 84.91 -38.08 -31.19
CA LEU A 2 83.47 -37.99 -31.53
C LEU A 2 82.64 -36.94 -30.75
N ALA A 3 82.26 -35.79 -31.33
CA ALA A 3 81.25 -35.53 -32.37
C ALA A 3 79.79 -35.55 -31.85
N GLY A 4 79.10 -34.40 -31.95
CA GLY A 4 77.63 -34.30 -31.85
C GLY A 4 77.10 -33.09 -31.09
N ALA A 5 77.17 -31.89 -31.67
CA ALA A 5 76.47 -30.70 -31.18
C ALA A 5 75.08 -30.60 -31.86
N LEU A 6 74.01 -30.60 -31.06
CA LEU A 6 72.63 -30.49 -31.53
C LEU A 6 72.17 -29.03 -31.41
N GLY A 7 72.08 -28.33 -32.54
CA GLY A 7 71.33 -27.10 -32.70
C GLY A 7 70.16 -27.38 -33.64
N ILE A 8 68.93 -27.09 -33.22
CA ILE A 8 67.75 -27.17 -34.10
C ILE A 8 67.01 -25.84 -34.07
N ALA A 9 66.81 -25.35 -35.29
CA ALA A 9 66.21 -24.10 -35.71
C ALA A 9 64.68 -24.12 -35.63
N MET A 10 64.11 -22.92 -35.53
CA MET A 10 62.67 -22.66 -35.72
C MET A 10 62.24 -22.98 -37.15
N ALA A 11 61.13 -23.70 -37.30
CA ALA A 11 60.39 -23.83 -38.56
C ALA A 11 58.95 -23.35 -38.35
N GLY A 12 58.57 -22.30 -39.08
CA GLY A 12 57.20 -21.79 -39.12
C GLY A 12 56.29 -22.72 -39.91
N VAL A 13 55.06 -22.90 -39.40
CA VAL A 13 53.97 -23.59 -40.11
C VAL A 13 52.94 -22.54 -40.52
N SER A 14 52.77 -22.38 -41.83
CA SER A 14 51.69 -21.62 -42.45
C SER A 14 50.40 -22.45 -42.45
N ALA A 15 49.37 -22.00 -41.73
CA ALA A 15 48.04 -22.56 -41.80
C ALA A 15 47.30 -21.99 -43.03
N GLY A 16 47.00 -22.84 -44.01
CA GLY A 16 46.10 -22.52 -45.11
C GLY A 16 44.66 -22.48 -44.62
N ALA A 17 43.95 -21.38 -44.91
CA ALA A 17 42.53 -21.24 -44.63
C ALA A 17 41.72 -22.16 -45.56
N ALA A 18 41.07 -23.17 -45.00
CA ALA A 18 40.00 -23.89 -45.68
C ALA A 18 38.74 -23.03 -45.66
N VAL A 19 38.22 -22.68 -46.84
CA VAL A 19 36.95 -21.98 -46.98
C VAL A 19 35.83 -22.97 -46.65
N ALA A 20 35.16 -22.77 -45.52
CA ALA A 20 33.95 -23.52 -45.17
C ALA A 20 32.85 -23.22 -46.19
N ALA A 21 32.14 -24.25 -46.64
CA ALA A 21 30.93 -24.09 -47.44
C ALA A 21 29.89 -23.28 -46.62
N PRO A 22 29.12 -22.38 -47.27
CA PRO A 22 28.07 -21.65 -46.56
C PRO A 22 27.06 -22.64 -45.98
N ALA A 23 26.68 -22.41 -44.71
CA ALA A 23 25.62 -23.15 -44.06
C ALA A 23 24.33 -23.04 -44.90
N PRO A 24 23.50 -24.10 -44.96
CA PRO A 24 22.18 -23.99 -45.58
C PRO A 24 21.40 -22.87 -44.87
N ASP A 25 20.75 -22.02 -45.68
CA ASP A 25 19.93 -20.91 -45.22
C ASP A 25 18.98 -21.39 -44.13
N PRO A 26 19.01 -20.85 -42.90
CA PRO A 26 18.04 -21.22 -41.89
C PRO A 26 16.67 -20.85 -42.46
N GLY A 27 15.83 -21.86 -42.69
CA GLY A 27 14.47 -21.64 -43.18
C GLY A 27 13.74 -20.59 -42.32
N PRO A 28 12.62 -20.02 -42.82
CA PRO A 28 11.90 -18.98 -42.10
C PRO A 28 11.61 -19.43 -40.66
N ALA A 29 11.83 -18.52 -39.71
CA ALA A 29 11.60 -18.77 -38.28
C ALA A 29 10.20 -19.40 -38.07
N PRO A 30 10.06 -20.36 -37.12
CA PRO A 30 8.77 -20.98 -36.88
C PRO A 30 7.73 -19.92 -36.53
N LYS A 31 6.56 -20.00 -37.19
CA LYS A 31 5.44 -19.08 -36.97
C LYS A 31 4.85 -19.20 -35.57
N PHE A 32 5.10 -20.31 -34.86
CA PHE A 32 4.70 -20.48 -33.46
C PHE A 32 5.81 -20.02 -32.52
N ARG A 33 5.46 -19.20 -31.53
CA ARG A 33 6.34 -18.75 -30.44
C ARG A 33 5.72 -19.08 -29.09
N ALA A 34 6.44 -19.79 -28.24
CA ALA A 34 6.08 -19.96 -26.84
C ALA A 34 6.55 -18.73 -26.04
N ALA A 35 5.83 -18.41 -24.97
CA ALA A 35 6.26 -17.37 -24.04
C ALA A 35 7.53 -17.84 -23.32
N VAL A 36 8.47 -16.91 -23.13
CA VAL A 36 9.75 -17.19 -22.43
C VAL A 36 9.56 -17.11 -20.91
N VAL A 37 8.66 -16.23 -20.45
CA VAL A 37 8.30 -15.97 -19.05
C VAL A 37 6.79 -15.67 -19.01
N ASP A 38 6.11 -16.02 -17.92
CA ASP A 38 4.70 -15.69 -17.64
C ASP A 38 3.72 -15.98 -18.77
N GLY A 39 3.91 -17.13 -19.42
CA GLY A 39 3.03 -17.60 -20.48
C GLY A 39 1.64 -17.91 -19.94
N VAL A 40 0.63 -17.22 -20.44
CA VAL A 40 -0.77 -17.50 -20.12
C VAL A 40 -1.14 -18.85 -20.74
N ALA A 41 -1.57 -19.78 -19.89
CA ALA A 41 -1.97 -21.11 -20.33
C ALA A 41 -3.14 -21.03 -21.34
N ASP A 42 -3.03 -21.83 -22.40
CA ASP A 42 -4.03 -21.97 -23.46
C ASP A 42 -4.48 -20.65 -24.10
N SER A 43 -3.63 -19.61 -24.11
CA SER A 43 -3.94 -18.29 -24.65
C SER A 43 -2.89 -17.88 -25.67
N TYR A 44 -3.34 -17.50 -26.87
CA TYR A 44 -2.46 -17.16 -27.98
C TYR A 44 -2.92 -15.90 -28.72
N ILE A 45 -1.95 -15.13 -29.20
CA ILE A 45 -2.13 -13.99 -30.11
C ILE A 45 -1.74 -14.45 -31.51
N VAL A 46 -2.65 -14.27 -32.47
CA VAL A 46 -2.50 -14.68 -33.86
C VAL A 46 -2.43 -13.42 -34.73
N MET A 47 -1.34 -13.25 -35.47
CA MET A 47 -1.22 -12.22 -36.51
C MET A 47 -1.43 -12.83 -37.89
N LEU A 48 -2.06 -12.09 -38.79
CA LEU A 48 -2.43 -12.52 -40.14
C LEU A 48 -1.64 -11.76 -41.20
N ASN A 49 -1.42 -12.39 -42.36
CA ASN A 49 -0.65 -11.81 -43.46
C ASN A 49 -1.39 -10.67 -44.22
N GLY A 50 -2.67 -10.41 -43.93
CA GLY A 50 -3.50 -9.42 -44.63
C GLY A 50 -4.76 -9.00 -43.85
N THR A 51 -5.45 -7.95 -44.32
CA THR A 51 -6.59 -7.31 -43.62
C THR A 51 -7.91 -8.07 -43.75
N GLU A 52 -8.08 -8.91 -44.79
CA GLU A 52 -9.28 -9.74 -45.01
C GLU A 52 -9.50 -10.80 -43.92
N GLY A 53 -8.51 -11.04 -43.06
CA GLY A 53 -8.53 -12.10 -42.06
C GLY A 53 -9.25 -11.77 -40.75
N THR A 54 -9.47 -10.48 -40.44
CA THR A 54 -10.08 -10.07 -39.16
C THR A 54 -11.59 -10.35 -39.11
N GLU A 55 -12.29 -10.22 -40.24
CA GLU A 55 -13.69 -10.64 -40.41
C GLU A 55 -13.89 -12.16 -40.35
N ARG A 56 -12.81 -12.93 -40.58
CA ARG A 56 -12.80 -14.40 -40.55
C ARG A 56 -12.16 -14.98 -39.30
N ALA A 57 -11.76 -14.15 -38.33
CA ALA A 57 -11.07 -14.57 -37.11
C ALA A 57 -11.86 -15.63 -36.33
N GLY A 58 -13.18 -15.47 -36.20
CA GLY A 58 -14.04 -16.45 -35.54
C GLY A 58 -14.11 -17.79 -36.27
N ALA A 59 -14.21 -17.78 -37.60
CA ALA A 59 -14.22 -18.99 -38.41
C ALA A 59 -12.87 -19.70 -38.40
N LEU A 60 -11.76 -18.95 -38.39
CA LEU A 60 -10.42 -19.48 -38.32
C LEU A 60 -10.13 -20.07 -36.94
N ALA A 61 -10.49 -19.38 -35.84
CA ALA A 61 -10.37 -19.92 -34.49
C ALA A 61 -11.17 -21.22 -34.32
N ALA A 62 -12.45 -21.22 -34.72
CA ALA A 62 -13.32 -22.38 -34.61
C ALA A 62 -12.84 -23.59 -35.44
N ARG A 63 -12.26 -23.36 -36.62
CA ARG A 63 -11.69 -24.42 -37.49
C ARG A 63 -10.60 -25.24 -36.80
N PHE A 64 -9.86 -24.61 -35.88
CA PHE A 64 -8.77 -25.24 -35.14
C PHE A 64 -9.13 -25.54 -33.68
N GLY A 65 -10.43 -25.58 -33.35
CA GLY A 65 -10.91 -25.90 -31.99
C GLY A 65 -10.78 -24.78 -30.97
N GLY A 66 -10.37 -23.58 -31.40
CA GLY A 66 -10.16 -22.44 -30.53
C GLY A 66 -11.39 -21.56 -30.35
N THR A 67 -11.49 -20.94 -29.17
CA THR A 67 -12.50 -19.93 -28.87
C THR A 67 -11.91 -18.54 -29.06
N LEU A 68 -12.44 -17.79 -30.02
CA LEU A 68 -12.02 -16.41 -30.28
C LEU A 68 -12.24 -15.56 -29.02
N SER A 69 -11.23 -14.81 -28.61
CA SER A 69 -11.32 -13.92 -27.44
C SER A 69 -11.48 -12.46 -27.86
N ARG A 70 -10.56 -11.90 -28.66
CA ARG A 70 -10.60 -10.50 -29.11
C ARG A 70 -10.07 -10.39 -30.54
N VAL A 71 -10.51 -9.37 -31.29
CA VAL A 71 -9.98 -9.06 -32.63
C VAL A 71 -9.19 -7.75 -32.57
N TYR A 72 -8.06 -7.70 -33.26
CA TYR A 72 -7.13 -6.56 -33.32
C TYR A 72 -7.02 -6.04 -34.77
N PRO A 73 -7.92 -5.16 -35.23
CA PRO A 73 -7.93 -4.69 -36.62
C PRO A 73 -6.63 -4.00 -37.05
N ALA A 74 -6.04 -3.17 -36.17
CA ALA A 74 -4.79 -2.46 -36.43
C ALA A 74 -3.57 -3.40 -36.53
N LEU A 75 -3.56 -4.48 -35.74
CA LEU A 75 -2.50 -5.50 -35.75
C LEU A 75 -2.72 -6.56 -36.84
N LYS A 76 -3.88 -6.54 -37.52
CA LYS A 76 -4.33 -7.62 -38.42
C LYS A 76 -4.29 -8.97 -37.71
N GLY A 77 -4.85 -9.03 -36.50
CA GLY A 77 -4.74 -10.22 -35.65
C GLY A 77 -5.93 -10.43 -34.75
N PHE A 78 -5.86 -11.46 -33.92
CA PHE A 78 -6.86 -11.78 -32.88
C PHE A 78 -6.20 -12.56 -31.75
N SER A 79 -6.82 -12.57 -30.57
CA SER A 79 -6.49 -13.50 -29.49
C SER A 79 -7.47 -14.66 -29.46
N VAL A 80 -6.97 -15.83 -29.06
CA VAL A 80 -7.72 -17.09 -29.08
C VAL A 80 -7.32 -17.98 -27.92
N ARG A 81 -8.31 -18.64 -27.31
CA ARG A 81 -8.10 -19.71 -26.33
C ARG A 81 -8.10 -21.06 -27.02
N MET A 82 -7.03 -21.83 -26.89
CA MET A 82 -6.86 -23.18 -27.45
C MET A 82 -5.65 -23.86 -26.81
N SER A 83 -5.51 -25.17 -26.96
CA SER A 83 -4.33 -25.90 -26.49
C SER A 83 -3.07 -25.53 -27.29
N ALA A 84 -1.90 -25.75 -26.68
CA ALA A 84 -0.61 -25.55 -27.36
C ALA A 84 -0.45 -26.41 -28.63
N ALA A 85 -1.10 -27.57 -28.70
CA ALA A 85 -1.09 -28.42 -29.89
C ALA A 85 -1.89 -27.79 -31.03
N GLU A 86 -3.09 -27.26 -30.72
CA GLU A 86 -3.95 -26.56 -31.68
C GLU A 86 -3.30 -25.25 -32.15
N ALA A 87 -2.65 -24.50 -31.27
CA ALA A 87 -1.94 -23.27 -31.61
C ALA A 87 -0.75 -23.52 -32.55
N ARG A 88 -0.02 -24.62 -32.35
CA ARG A 88 1.04 -25.05 -33.27
C ARG A 88 0.47 -25.44 -34.63
N GLU A 89 -0.70 -26.07 -34.67
CA GLU A 89 -1.35 -26.43 -35.93
C GLU A 89 -1.89 -25.21 -36.67
N LEU A 90 -2.54 -24.28 -35.96
CA LEU A 90 -2.99 -23.00 -36.49
C LEU A 90 -1.84 -22.19 -37.09
N SER A 91 -0.65 -22.23 -36.48
CA SER A 91 0.53 -21.53 -36.99
C SER A 91 0.97 -21.97 -38.39
N LYS A 92 0.55 -23.15 -38.85
CA LYS A 92 0.87 -23.67 -40.20
C LYS A 92 -0.04 -23.12 -41.29
N ASP A 93 -1.17 -22.49 -40.93
CA ASP A 93 -2.10 -21.95 -41.92
C ASP A 93 -1.40 -20.85 -42.77
N PRO A 94 -1.57 -20.85 -44.11
CA PRO A 94 -0.90 -19.90 -44.98
C PRO A 94 -1.34 -18.44 -44.75
N THR A 95 -2.52 -18.22 -44.17
CA THR A 95 -3.03 -16.88 -43.84
C THR A 95 -2.45 -16.31 -42.55
N VAL A 96 -1.85 -17.15 -41.71
CA VAL A 96 -1.25 -16.79 -40.42
C VAL A 96 0.19 -16.34 -40.61
N ALA A 97 0.53 -15.17 -40.08
CA ALA A 97 1.86 -14.61 -40.02
C ALA A 97 2.62 -15.09 -38.77
N LEU A 98 1.94 -15.11 -37.62
CA LEU A 98 2.51 -15.45 -36.31
C LEU A 98 1.42 -16.02 -35.40
N VAL A 99 1.80 -16.99 -34.57
CA VAL A 99 1.05 -17.42 -33.37
C VAL A 99 2.01 -17.32 -32.19
N GLU A 100 1.73 -16.43 -31.27
CA GLU A 100 2.55 -16.20 -30.08
C GLU A 100 1.73 -16.56 -28.84
N GLN A 101 2.29 -17.33 -27.91
CA GLN A 101 1.63 -17.54 -26.62
C GLN A 101 1.54 -16.21 -25.89
N ASN A 102 0.34 -15.87 -25.45
CA ASN A 102 0.10 -14.63 -24.72
C ASN A 102 0.93 -14.65 -23.42
N SER A 103 1.44 -13.49 -23.02
CA SER A 103 2.25 -13.33 -21.80
C SER A 103 1.81 -12.07 -21.06
N VAL A 104 2.11 -12.01 -19.77
CA VAL A 104 1.73 -10.89 -18.91
C VAL A 104 2.79 -9.79 -19.03
N ALA A 105 2.34 -8.56 -19.32
CA ALA A 105 3.18 -7.37 -19.20
C ALA A 105 2.99 -6.78 -17.80
N HIS A 106 4.10 -6.42 -17.13
CA HIS A 106 4.09 -5.89 -15.76
C HIS A 106 4.37 -4.38 -15.76
N MET A 107 3.76 -3.65 -14.84
CA MET A 107 4.01 -2.21 -14.63
C MET A 107 5.38 -1.98 -13.98
N GLN A 108 6.09 -0.90 -14.34
CA GLN A 108 7.51 -0.67 -13.99
C GLN A 108 7.80 -0.44 -12.49
N ASP A 109 6.78 -0.27 -11.65
CA ASP A 109 6.91 -0.01 -10.21
C ASP A 109 6.72 -1.26 -9.32
N VAL A 110 6.47 -2.42 -9.94
CA VAL A 110 6.43 -3.73 -9.28
C VAL A 110 7.80 -4.39 -9.44
N GLN A 111 8.46 -4.69 -8.33
CA GLN A 111 9.62 -5.57 -8.33
C GLN A 111 9.13 -7.02 -8.29
N LEU A 112 9.33 -7.76 -9.37
CA LEU A 112 9.14 -9.21 -9.40
C LEU A 112 10.35 -9.90 -8.78
N ASP A 113 10.09 -10.99 -8.06
CA ASP A 113 11.06 -11.81 -7.33
C ASP A 113 12.04 -10.93 -6.53
N PRO A 114 11.55 -10.13 -5.56
CA PRO A 114 12.43 -9.29 -4.77
C PRO A 114 13.47 -10.18 -4.06
N PRO A 115 14.75 -9.78 -4.06
CA PRO A 115 15.83 -10.63 -3.55
C PRO A 115 15.66 -10.94 -2.06
N SER A 116 14.89 -10.14 -1.34
CA SER A 116 14.51 -10.38 0.04
C SER A 116 13.01 -10.64 0.13
N TRP A 117 12.65 -11.81 0.64
CA TRP A 117 11.27 -12.15 1.02
C TRP A 117 10.64 -11.12 1.97
N GLY A 118 11.47 -10.40 2.73
CA GLY A 118 11.00 -9.40 3.68
C GLY A 118 10.35 -8.20 3.00
N LEU A 119 10.70 -7.91 1.75
CA LEU A 119 10.03 -6.88 0.96
C LEU A 119 8.61 -7.33 0.60
N ASP A 120 8.49 -8.47 -0.07
CA ASP A 120 7.21 -9.14 -0.42
C ASP A 120 6.31 -9.33 0.81
N ARG A 121 6.90 -9.62 1.98
CA ARG A 121 6.06 -9.76 3.17
C ARG A 121 5.45 -8.45 3.65
N VAL A 122 6.13 -7.31 3.51
CA VAL A 122 5.67 -6.05 4.13
C VAL A 122 4.70 -5.27 3.25
N ASP A 123 4.55 -5.60 1.97
CA ASP A 123 3.52 -4.99 1.11
C ASP A 123 2.26 -5.84 0.96
N GLN A 124 2.14 -6.90 1.75
CA GLN A 124 0.96 -7.76 1.80
C GLN A 124 0.60 -8.19 3.23
N PRO A 125 -0.68 -8.47 3.52
CA PRO A 125 -1.12 -8.80 4.88
C PRO A 125 -0.76 -10.22 5.32
N HIS A 126 -0.72 -11.19 4.41
CA HIS A 126 -0.77 -12.60 4.74
C HIS A 126 0.06 -13.42 3.79
N LEU A 127 0.53 -14.57 4.27
CA LEU A 127 1.08 -15.62 3.45
C LEU A 127 -0.02 -16.32 2.60
N PRO A 128 0.33 -16.97 1.48
CA PRO A 128 1.69 -17.12 0.94
C PRO A 128 2.25 -15.83 0.32
N LEU A 129 3.57 -15.72 0.30
CA LEU A 129 4.29 -14.66 -0.42
C LEU A 129 3.95 -14.72 -1.91
N ASN A 130 3.79 -13.55 -2.53
CA ASN A 130 3.31 -13.45 -3.92
C ASN A 130 4.45 -13.24 -4.93
N GLU A 131 5.70 -13.24 -4.45
CA GLU A 131 6.95 -13.01 -5.21
C GLU A 131 6.99 -11.63 -5.87
N THR A 132 6.29 -10.65 -5.31
CA THR A 132 6.31 -9.27 -5.77
C THR A 132 6.53 -8.32 -4.61
N PHE A 133 7.15 -7.17 -4.90
CA PHE A 133 7.14 -6.05 -3.99
C PHE A 133 6.77 -4.80 -4.76
N THR A 134 5.77 -4.09 -4.28
CA THR A 134 5.30 -2.87 -4.91
C THR A 134 5.35 -1.73 -3.88
N SER A 135 5.85 -0.57 -4.29
CA SER A 135 6.02 0.57 -3.39
C SER A 135 5.85 1.87 -4.19
N PRO A 136 4.65 2.49 -4.12
CA PRO A 136 4.37 3.73 -4.84
C PRO A 136 5.19 4.89 -4.25
N GLU A 137 5.37 4.93 -2.93
CA GLU A 137 6.22 5.90 -2.24
C GLU A 137 7.60 5.30 -1.94
N ARG A 138 8.63 5.90 -2.53
CA ARG A 138 10.00 5.40 -2.43
C ARG A 138 10.79 6.08 -1.31
N GLY A 139 10.20 6.93 -0.49
CA GLY A 139 10.90 7.78 0.49
C GLY A 139 11.64 8.96 -0.16
N ALA A 140 11.21 9.42 -1.34
CA ALA A 140 11.89 10.51 -2.04
C ALA A 140 11.90 11.80 -1.20
N GLY A 141 13.06 12.46 -1.12
CA GLY A 141 13.23 13.68 -0.31
C GLY A 141 13.35 13.44 1.20
N VAL A 142 13.28 12.18 1.67
CA VAL A 142 13.47 11.82 3.08
C VAL A 142 14.92 11.39 3.34
N HIS A 143 15.41 11.68 4.55
CA HIS A 143 16.78 11.40 4.99
C HIS A 143 16.78 10.32 6.10
N ALA A 144 17.29 9.13 5.80
CA ALA A 144 17.45 8.05 6.77
C ALA A 144 18.88 8.05 7.34
N TYR A 145 19.01 8.27 8.65
CA TYR A 145 20.28 8.24 9.38
C TYR A 145 20.50 6.85 9.98
N ILE A 146 21.59 6.20 9.56
CA ILE A 146 21.95 4.84 9.95
C ILE A 146 23.05 4.92 11.01
N ILE A 147 22.68 4.81 12.29
CA ILE A 147 23.62 4.80 13.42
C ILE A 147 24.14 3.37 13.59
N ASP A 148 25.29 3.05 13.01
CA ASP A 148 25.78 1.67 12.86
C ASP A 148 27.32 1.57 12.65
N SER A 149 27.83 0.55 11.96
CA SER A 149 29.26 0.32 11.67
C SER A 149 29.83 1.15 10.53
N GLY A 150 29.02 2.04 9.94
CA GLY A 150 29.32 2.80 8.74
C GLY A 150 28.51 2.31 7.54
N ILE A 151 28.75 2.90 6.37
CA ILE A 151 28.11 2.47 5.11
C ILE A 151 29.18 2.43 4.01
N ARG A 152 29.22 1.33 3.25
CA ARG A 152 29.92 1.28 1.97
C ARG A 152 29.13 2.09 0.93
N SER A 153 29.28 3.41 0.96
CA SER A 153 28.46 4.32 0.15
C SER A 153 28.64 4.18 -1.37
N THR A 154 29.67 3.44 -1.82
CA THR A 154 29.94 3.15 -3.24
C THR A 154 29.15 1.97 -3.79
N HIS A 155 28.41 1.24 -2.95
CA HIS A 155 27.65 0.07 -3.36
C HIS A 155 26.54 0.43 -4.36
N ASP A 156 26.34 -0.40 -5.38
CA ASP A 156 25.42 -0.17 -6.49
C ASP A 156 23.95 -0.04 -6.04
N GLU A 157 23.57 -0.77 -4.98
CA GLU A 157 22.29 -0.61 -4.28
C GLU A 157 21.98 0.84 -3.86
N PHE A 158 23.00 1.69 -3.66
CA PHE A 158 22.80 3.06 -3.21
C PHE A 158 22.93 4.09 -4.33
N GLY A 159 23.67 3.78 -5.40
CA GLY A 159 24.03 4.76 -6.41
C GLY A 159 24.64 6.02 -5.79
N ASN A 160 23.98 7.16 -5.93
CA ASN A 160 24.39 8.45 -5.34
C ASN A 160 23.60 8.84 -4.08
N ARG A 161 22.80 7.93 -3.52
CA ARG A 161 21.88 8.22 -2.41
C ARG A 161 22.47 7.98 -1.04
N ALA A 162 23.63 7.31 -0.92
CA ALA A 162 24.31 7.08 0.35
C ALA A 162 25.53 7.99 0.54
N THR A 163 25.72 8.50 1.76
CA THR A 163 26.90 9.27 2.18
C THR A 163 27.46 8.76 3.52
N ARG A 164 28.75 9.06 3.77
CA ARG A 164 29.43 8.78 5.03
C ARG A 164 29.57 10.11 5.77
N ASP A 165 28.74 10.29 6.79
CA ASP A 165 28.44 11.61 7.32
C ASP A 165 29.15 11.90 8.65
N ALA A 166 29.31 10.87 9.49
CA ALA A 166 30.03 10.98 10.75
C ALA A 166 30.75 9.67 11.12
N ASP A 167 31.86 9.80 11.85
CA ASP A 167 32.65 8.67 12.36
C ASP A 167 33.19 8.99 13.75
N PHE A 168 32.72 8.25 14.75
CA PHE A 168 33.09 8.42 16.16
C PHE A 168 34.07 7.36 16.66
N ILE A 169 34.47 6.41 15.80
CA ILE A 169 35.48 5.39 16.15
C ILE A 169 36.89 5.95 16.03
N GLY A 170 37.13 6.85 15.05
CA GLY A 170 38.40 7.54 14.91
C GLY A 170 39.58 6.66 14.48
N ASP A 171 39.33 5.52 13.83
CA ASP A 171 40.36 4.58 13.35
C ASP A 171 40.90 4.90 11.93
N GLY A 172 40.54 6.07 11.39
CA GLY A 172 41.00 6.55 10.08
C GLY A 172 40.20 6.05 8.88
N ARG A 173 39.08 5.35 9.09
CA ARG A 173 38.21 4.87 7.98
C ARG A 173 37.21 5.90 7.48
N ASN A 174 37.01 7.01 8.19
CA ASN A 174 36.17 8.13 7.77
C ASN A 174 34.74 7.70 7.39
N GLY A 175 34.12 6.91 8.27
CA GLY A 175 32.73 6.43 8.15
C GLY A 175 32.55 5.22 7.24
N ASP A 176 33.63 4.71 6.63
CA ASP A 176 33.56 3.53 5.76
C ASP A 176 33.29 2.29 6.61
N ASP A 177 32.36 1.47 6.13
CA ASP A 177 32.00 0.26 6.85
C ASP A 177 33.19 -0.72 6.82
N CYS A 178 33.35 -1.49 7.88
CA CYS A 178 34.35 -2.55 7.97
C CYS A 178 33.85 -3.81 8.66
N ASN A 179 32.59 -3.79 9.09
CA ASN A 179 31.91 -4.94 9.66
C ASN A 179 30.92 -5.52 8.64
N GLY A 180 30.21 -4.65 7.92
CA GLY A 180 29.20 -5.01 6.92
C GLY A 180 27.77 -4.92 7.43
N HIS A 181 27.58 -4.81 8.74
CA HIS A 181 26.26 -4.68 9.35
C HIS A 181 25.56 -3.38 8.92
N GLY A 182 26.22 -2.23 9.02
CA GLY A 182 25.61 -0.95 8.64
C GLY A 182 25.29 -0.84 7.15
N THR A 183 26.13 -1.41 6.28
CA THR A 183 25.84 -1.51 4.84
C THR A 183 24.58 -2.35 4.56
N HIS A 184 24.43 -3.49 5.25
CA HIS A 184 23.26 -4.37 5.10
C HIS A 184 21.97 -3.70 5.62
N VAL A 185 22.05 -3.05 6.78
CA VAL A 185 20.96 -2.27 7.36
C VAL A 185 20.53 -1.14 6.41
N ALA A 186 21.47 -0.35 5.90
CA ALA A 186 21.20 0.73 4.95
C ALA A 186 20.54 0.21 3.65
N GLY A 187 20.98 -0.96 3.15
CA GLY A 187 20.37 -1.61 2.00
C GLY A 187 18.92 -2.02 2.25
N THR A 188 18.58 -2.48 3.45
CA THR A 188 17.20 -2.86 3.79
C THR A 188 16.28 -1.64 3.90
N VAL A 189 16.80 -0.51 4.39
CA VAL A 189 16.04 0.76 4.42
C VAL A 189 15.79 1.27 2.99
N GLY A 190 16.82 1.34 2.15
CA GLY A 190 16.75 2.11 0.91
C GLY A 190 17.64 1.64 -0.24
N GLY A 191 18.04 0.37 -0.27
CA GLY A 191 18.70 -0.23 -1.43
C GLY A 191 17.80 -0.20 -2.68
N ALA A 192 18.40 -0.10 -3.86
CA ALA A 192 17.67 -0.03 -5.13
C ALA A 192 16.85 -1.31 -5.39
N THR A 193 17.37 -2.48 -5.01
CA THR A 193 16.68 -3.76 -5.18
C THR A 193 16.21 -4.38 -3.86
N SER A 194 16.89 -4.08 -2.75
CA SER A 194 16.63 -4.68 -1.43
C SER A 194 15.96 -3.75 -0.41
N GLY A 195 15.67 -2.50 -0.79
CA GLY A 195 15.15 -1.48 0.11
C GLY A 195 13.62 -1.34 0.08
N VAL A 196 13.03 -1.10 1.25
CA VAL A 196 11.62 -0.72 1.37
C VAL A 196 11.37 0.68 0.78
N ALA A 197 12.26 1.66 1.03
CA ALA A 197 12.17 3.03 0.53
C ALA A 197 13.31 3.35 -0.46
N ARG A 198 13.16 2.94 -1.73
CA ARG A 198 14.23 2.95 -2.77
C ARG A 198 14.72 4.34 -3.21
N GLY A 199 14.00 5.39 -2.87
CA GLY A 199 14.26 6.79 -3.18
C GLY A 199 14.79 7.60 -2.00
N VAL A 200 14.89 7.01 -0.80
CA VAL A 200 15.43 7.66 0.40
C VAL A 200 16.93 7.97 0.27
N ARG A 201 17.37 9.06 0.90
CA ARG A 201 18.81 9.37 1.07
C ARG A 201 19.31 8.76 2.36
N LEU A 202 20.42 8.01 2.28
CA LEU A 202 21.01 7.27 3.39
C LEU A 202 22.25 8.01 3.91
N HIS A 203 22.30 8.24 5.23
CA HIS A 203 23.41 8.95 5.89
C HIS A 203 24.05 8.00 6.91
N GLY A 204 25.30 7.61 6.66
CA GLY A 204 26.04 6.72 7.54
C GLY A 204 26.63 7.46 8.73
N VAL A 205 26.23 7.06 9.94
CA VAL A 205 26.75 7.57 11.21
C VAL A 205 27.46 6.42 11.92
N ARG A 206 28.79 6.38 11.77
CA ARG A 206 29.60 5.25 12.24
C ARG A 206 29.90 5.36 13.72
N VAL A 207 29.30 4.46 14.49
CA VAL A 207 29.49 4.29 15.94
C VAL A 207 30.05 2.92 16.31
N PHE A 208 30.08 1.93 15.41
CA PHE A 208 30.70 0.62 15.67
C PHE A 208 32.04 0.44 14.94
N GLY A 209 32.99 -0.18 15.64
CA GLY A 209 34.24 -0.66 15.06
C GLY A 209 34.06 -1.97 14.27
N CYS A 210 35.13 -2.46 13.65
CA CYS A 210 35.04 -3.65 12.76
C CYS A 210 34.64 -4.94 13.48
N SER A 211 34.82 -5.02 14.80
CA SER A 211 34.39 -6.14 15.64
C SER A 211 32.92 -6.05 16.08
N GLY A 212 32.18 -4.98 15.73
CA GLY A 212 30.76 -4.82 16.07
C GLY A 212 30.45 -4.36 17.50
N GLY A 213 31.47 -3.99 18.29
CA GLY A 213 31.31 -3.44 19.64
C GLY A 213 31.52 -1.94 19.69
N SER A 214 30.79 -1.24 20.57
CA SER A 214 30.97 0.18 20.84
C SER A 214 30.58 0.57 22.27
N PRO A 215 31.33 1.47 22.92
CA PRO A 215 30.92 2.13 24.15
C PRO A 215 29.65 2.98 24.00
N TRP A 216 28.88 3.13 25.08
CA TRP A 216 27.63 3.92 25.05
C TRP A 216 27.84 5.41 24.78
N ASP A 217 28.95 6.01 25.22
CA ASP A 217 29.27 7.41 24.96
C ASP A 217 29.47 7.68 23.45
N VAL A 218 30.13 6.78 22.73
CA VAL A 218 30.27 6.85 21.26
C VAL A 218 28.91 6.76 20.56
N ILE A 219 28.01 5.90 21.05
CA ILE A 219 26.65 5.78 20.50
C ILE A 219 25.83 7.06 20.77
N ILE A 220 25.97 7.64 21.97
CA ILE A 220 25.34 8.91 22.32
C ILE A 220 25.85 10.05 21.43
N ASP A 221 27.15 10.11 21.16
CA ASP A 221 27.73 11.09 20.22
C ASP A 221 27.10 10.97 18.82
N GLY A 222 26.82 9.74 18.37
CA GLY A 222 26.09 9.48 17.13
C GLY A 222 24.68 10.09 17.12
N PHE A 223 23.89 9.84 18.17
CA PHE A 223 22.56 10.45 18.31
C PHE A 223 22.61 11.98 18.37
N ASP A 224 23.52 12.54 19.17
CA ASP A 224 23.65 13.98 19.35
C ASP A 224 24.10 14.66 18.04
N TRP A 225 24.95 14.00 17.25
CA TRP A 225 25.32 14.49 15.92
C TRP A 225 24.13 14.52 14.96
N VAL A 226 23.30 13.47 14.92
CA VAL A 226 22.10 13.48 14.06
C VAL A 226 21.16 14.61 14.48
N VAL A 227 20.92 14.79 15.78
CA VAL A 227 20.07 15.90 16.27
C VAL A 227 20.59 17.26 15.81
N ALA A 228 21.91 17.46 15.80
CA ALA A 228 22.51 18.73 15.40
C ALA A 228 22.56 18.94 13.86
N ASN A 229 22.58 17.87 13.05
CA ASN A 229 22.90 17.95 11.63
C ASN A 229 21.81 17.43 10.69
N ALA A 230 20.73 16.85 11.20
CA ALA A 230 19.71 16.19 10.38
C ALA A 230 19.01 17.14 9.41
N GLN A 231 18.99 16.76 8.13
CA GLN A 231 18.12 17.35 7.11
C GLN A 231 16.75 16.69 7.19
N ARG A 232 15.67 17.48 7.16
CA ARG A 232 14.29 16.99 7.34
C ARG A 232 13.49 17.01 6.03
N PRO A 233 12.51 16.10 5.84
CA PRO A 233 12.07 15.04 6.76
C PRO A 233 13.13 13.94 6.98
N ALA A 234 13.21 13.40 8.20
CA ALA A 234 14.25 12.46 8.60
C ALA A 234 13.70 11.28 9.41
N VAL A 235 14.40 10.16 9.40
CA VAL A 235 14.20 9.01 10.31
C VAL A 235 15.57 8.49 10.76
N ILE A 236 15.68 8.05 12.02
CA ILE A 236 16.86 7.34 12.52
C ILE A 236 16.55 5.85 12.56
N ASN A 237 17.42 5.04 11.98
CA ASN A 237 17.49 3.61 12.26
C ASN A 237 18.71 3.34 13.15
N ALA A 238 18.47 2.78 14.33
CA ALA A 238 19.53 2.31 15.23
C ALA A 238 19.34 0.81 15.50
N SER A 239 19.94 -0.01 14.63
CA SER A 239 19.94 -1.47 14.70
C SER A 239 20.97 -1.99 15.72
N LEU A 240 20.85 -1.51 16.96
CA LEU A 240 21.80 -1.75 18.04
C LEU A 240 21.09 -2.01 19.36
N GLY A 241 21.80 -2.62 20.31
CA GLY A 241 21.26 -2.89 21.63
C GLY A 241 22.31 -3.38 22.60
N GLY A 242 21.94 -3.42 23.87
CA GLY A 242 22.77 -3.93 24.96
C GLY A 242 22.06 -3.77 26.30
N GLY A 243 22.79 -4.00 27.39
CA GLY A 243 22.26 -3.86 28.74
C GLY A 243 21.74 -2.45 29.03
N ALA A 244 20.82 -2.36 30.00
CA ALA A 244 20.16 -1.12 30.36
C ALA A 244 21.10 0.06 30.63
N SER A 245 20.90 1.17 29.90
CA SER A 245 21.61 2.43 30.09
C SER A 245 20.67 3.64 29.94
N ALA A 246 20.45 4.39 31.01
CA ALA A 246 19.56 5.55 30.99
C ALA A 246 20.08 6.70 30.09
N SER A 247 21.39 6.80 29.90
CA SER A 247 22.01 7.87 29.11
C SER A 247 21.75 7.71 27.60
N VAL A 248 21.81 6.48 27.08
CA VAL A 248 21.49 6.22 25.66
C VAL A 248 19.99 6.30 25.39
N ASP A 249 19.14 5.90 26.35
CA ASP A 249 17.69 6.13 26.25
C ASP A 249 17.36 7.62 26.18
N ALA A 250 18.05 8.44 26.99
CA ALA A 250 17.89 9.88 26.97
C ALA A 250 18.34 10.47 25.62
N ALA A 251 19.39 9.91 24.99
CA ALA A 251 19.84 10.35 23.66
C ALA A 251 18.81 10.02 22.56
N ALA A 252 18.25 8.81 22.56
CA ALA A 252 17.17 8.45 21.65
C ALA A 252 15.94 9.35 21.85
N ASN A 253 15.52 9.59 23.10
CA ASN A 253 14.42 10.52 23.40
C ASN A 253 14.74 11.96 22.99
N ARG A 254 15.99 12.43 23.08
CA ARG A 254 16.37 13.76 22.56
C ARG A 254 16.15 13.86 21.07
N ALA A 255 16.48 12.82 20.30
CA ALA A 255 16.22 12.80 18.86
C ALA A 255 14.72 12.82 18.52
N ILE A 256 13.92 12.03 19.25
CA ILE A 256 12.46 12.03 19.12
C ILE A 256 11.89 13.41 19.47
N ASN A 257 12.32 14.02 20.58
CA ASN A 257 11.88 15.35 20.98
C ASN A 257 12.35 16.46 20.02
N ALA A 258 13.42 16.22 19.27
CA ALA A 258 13.82 17.12 18.19
C ALA A 258 12.90 17.00 16.97
N GLY A 259 12.00 16.01 16.90
CA GLY A 259 11.07 15.78 15.80
C GLY A 259 11.57 14.76 14.78
N ILE A 260 12.52 13.89 15.16
CA ILE A 260 13.05 12.82 14.29
C ILE A 260 12.54 11.47 14.83
N PRO A 261 11.67 10.75 14.11
CA PRO A 261 11.27 9.40 14.47
C PRO A 261 12.51 8.49 14.58
N VAL A 262 12.52 7.64 15.61
CA VAL A 262 13.61 6.70 15.88
C VAL A 262 13.05 5.29 15.84
N VAL A 263 13.68 4.43 15.04
CA VAL A 263 13.38 3.01 14.92
C VAL A 263 14.52 2.20 15.53
N LEU A 264 14.17 1.28 16.44
CA LEU A 264 15.09 0.53 17.28
C LEU A 264 14.90 -0.98 17.09
N ALA A 265 15.99 -1.73 17.19
CA ALA A 265 15.96 -3.17 17.29
C ALA A 265 15.57 -3.62 18.71
N ALA A 266 14.66 -4.58 18.87
CA ALA A 266 14.26 -5.08 20.19
C ALA A 266 15.37 -5.83 20.95
N GLY A 267 16.32 -6.44 20.22
CA GLY A 267 17.42 -7.23 20.78
C GLY A 267 17.29 -8.73 20.44
N ASN A 268 18.38 -9.49 20.62
CA ASN A 268 18.50 -10.87 20.15
C ASN A 268 18.86 -11.86 21.28
N ASP A 269 18.40 -11.60 22.51
CA ASP A 269 18.77 -12.31 23.73
C ASP A 269 17.67 -13.27 24.22
N THR A 270 16.53 -13.33 23.54
CA THR A 270 15.31 -14.07 23.97
C THR A 270 14.76 -13.55 25.31
N ASP A 271 14.89 -12.25 25.56
CA ASP A 271 14.55 -11.60 26.83
C ASP A 271 13.50 -10.50 26.66
N ASP A 272 13.02 -9.93 27.78
CA ASP A 272 12.13 -8.77 27.76
C ASP A 272 12.89 -7.52 27.25
N ALA A 273 12.47 -6.99 26.10
CA ALA A 273 13.04 -5.80 25.49
C ALA A 273 13.07 -4.58 26.43
N CYS A 274 12.20 -4.55 27.45
CA CYS A 274 12.22 -3.52 28.48
C CYS A 274 13.50 -3.51 29.34
N ASP A 275 14.26 -4.61 29.39
CA ASP A 275 15.54 -4.69 30.11
C ASP A 275 16.75 -4.25 29.25
N HIS A 276 16.51 -3.92 27.97
CA HIS A 276 17.54 -3.54 27.02
C HIS A 276 17.47 -2.07 26.62
N SER A 277 18.63 -1.49 26.32
CA SER A 277 18.74 -0.13 25.81
C SER A 277 19.29 -0.11 24.38
N PRO A 278 18.80 0.82 23.54
CA PRO A 278 17.70 1.76 23.78
C PRO A 278 16.29 1.16 23.58
N ALA A 279 16.15 -0.14 23.36
CA ALA A 279 14.88 -0.82 23.05
C ALA A 279 13.72 -0.50 24.01
N ARG A 280 13.98 -0.19 25.29
CA ARG A 280 12.94 0.21 26.25
C ARG A 280 12.38 1.62 26.08
N VAL A 281 12.85 2.42 25.12
CA VAL A 281 12.39 3.80 24.89
C VAL A 281 10.99 3.77 24.28
N ARG A 282 9.98 4.09 25.09
CA ARG A 282 8.54 4.04 24.70
C ARG A 282 8.11 4.99 23.59
N ASN A 283 8.87 6.05 23.34
CA ASN A 283 8.55 7.02 22.29
C ASN A 283 9.20 6.68 20.94
N ALA A 284 9.97 5.58 20.87
CA ALA A 284 10.54 5.05 19.64
C ALA A 284 9.62 3.96 19.05
N LEU A 285 9.93 3.51 17.83
CA LEU A 285 9.38 2.28 17.26
C LEU A 285 10.36 1.13 17.49
N THR A 286 10.03 0.22 18.40
CA THR A 286 10.87 -0.93 18.76
C THR A 286 10.38 -2.19 18.07
N VAL A 287 11.29 -2.82 17.33
CA VAL A 287 10.93 -3.83 16.32
C VAL A 287 11.48 -5.21 16.67
N ALA A 288 10.56 -6.18 16.82
CA ALA A 288 10.86 -7.59 17.00
C ALA A 288 11.01 -8.32 15.65
N ASN A 289 11.66 -9.49 15.68
CA ASN A 289 12.06 -10.23 14.48
C ASN A 289 11.04 -11.32 14.13
N SER A 290 10.48 -11.27 12.92
CA SER A 290 9.67 -12.34 12.34
C SER A 290 10.40 -13.16 11.27
N THR A 291 9.90 -14.37 11.08
CA THR A 291 10.30 -15.28 10.00
C THR A 291 9.34 -15.22 8.83
N SER A 292 9.74 -15.77 7.67
CA SER A 292 8.90 -15.87 6.47
C SER A 292 7.65 -16.75 6.61
N ALA A 293 7.51 -17.44 7.75
CA ALA A 293 6.33 -18.22 8.08
C ALA A 293 5.40 -17.49 9.08
N ASP A 294 5.55 -16.17 9.21
CA ASP A 294 4.86 -15.34 10.21
C ASP A 294 4.98 -15.97 11.60
N ALA A 295 6.21 -16.18 12.05
CA ALA A 295 6.50 -16.67 13.40
C ALA A 295 7.54 -15.77 14.06
N GLN A 296 7.47 -15.60 15.38
CA GLN A 296 8.56 -14.94 16.10
C GLN A 296 9.85 -15.74 15.89
N TRP A 297 10.95 -15.05 15.56
CA TRP A 297 12.25 -15.68 15.50
C TRP A 297 12.76 -16.03 16.90
N THR A 298 13.35 -17.23 17.03
CA THR A 298 13.70 -17.83 18.32
C THR A 298 14.58 -16.97 19.23
N THR A 299 15.47 -16.13 18.68
CA THR A 299 16.34 -15.26 19.49
C THR A 299 15.77 -13.86 19.69
N SER A 300 14.63 -13.51 19.10
CA SER A 300 14.05 -12.17 19.24
C SER A 300 13.71 -11.88 20.70
N ASN A 301 14.08 -10.70 21.18
CA ASN A 301 13.49 -10.14 22.38
C ASN A 301 12.00 -9.86 22.16
N TRP A 302 11.26 -9.79 23.27
CA TRP A 302 9.80 -9.75 23.34
C TRP A 302 9.35 -8.78 24.43
N GLY A 303 8.05 -8.67 24.68
CA GLY A 303 7.51 -7.92 25.81
C GLY A 303 6.88 -6.60 25.42
N THR A 304 6.38 -5.91 26.42
CA THR A 304 5.51 -4.73 26.21
C THR A 304 6.24 -3.54 25.61
N CYS A 305 7.58 -3.50 25.63
CA CYS A 305 8.37 -2.44 25.01
C CYS A 305 8.55 -2.61 23.50
N VAL A 306 8.15 -3.74 22.93
CA VAL A 306 8.07 -3.94 21.48
C VAL A 306 6.76 -3.34 20.98
N ASP A 307 6.81 -2.63 19.85
CA ASP A 307 5.64 -2.03 19.21
C ASP A 307 5.08 -2.92 18.11
N LEU A 308 5.96 -3.54 17.31
CA LEU A 308 5.61 -4.40 16.18
C LEU A 308 6.73 -5.37 15.81
N TYR A 309 6.40 -6.33 14.95
CA TYR A 309 7.31 -7.23 14.27
C TYR A 309 7.58 -6.75 12.85
N ALA A 310 8.75 -7.09 12.33
CA ALA A 310 9.07 -7.00 10.90
C ALA A 310 10.00 -8.15 10.47
N PRO A 311 10.10 -8.45 9.16
CA PRO A 311 10.98 -9.48 8.64
C PRO A 311 12.44 -9.30 9.08
N GLY A 312 12.97 -10.27 9.82
CA GLY A 312 14.34 -10.19 10.33
C GLY A 312 15.14 -11.48 10.25
N ARG A 313 14.59 -12.57 9.69
CA ARG A 313 15.30 -13.83 9.47
C ARG A 313 15.69 -14.00 8.01
N SER A 314 16.96 -14.31 7.76
CA SER A 314 17.50 -14.57 6.42
C SER A 314 17.18 -13.45 5.42
N ILE A 315 17.37 -12.20 5.84
CA ILE A 315 17.12 -11.02 5.02
C ILE A 315 18.32 -10.79 4.10
N ILE A 316 18.06 -10.71 2.79
CA ILE A 316 19.07 -10.42 1.77
C ILE A 316 19.14 -8.90 1.58
N SER A 317 20.35 -8.35 1.65
CA SER A 317 20.59 -6.93 1.35
C SER A 317 22.03 -6.70 0.89
N ALA A 318 22.45 -5.44 0.78
CA ALA A 318 23.78 -5.03 0.34
C ALA A 318 24.89 -5.64 1.21
N GLY A 319 25.90 -6.21 0.55
CA GLY A 319 27.06 -6.83 1.18
C GLY A 319 28.28 -5.93 1.08
N ILE A 320 29.17 -5.99 2.07
CA ILE A 320 30.32 -5.09 2.12
C ILE A 320 31.51 -5.51 1.24
N THR A 321 31.56 -6.74 0.73
CA THR A 321 32.78 -7.30 0.12
C THR A 321 33.11 -6.73 -1.27
N SER A 322 32.11 -6.23 -2.01
CA SER A 322 32.25 -5.48 -3.26
C SER A 322 31.08 -4.51 -3.42
N ASP A 323 31.10 -3.66 -4.45
CA ASP A 323 29.98 -2.73 -4.72
C ASP A 323 28.72 -3.44 -5.27
N THR A 324 28.80 -4.74 -5.55
CA THR A 324 27.71 -5.57 -6.08
C THR A 324 27.35 -6.74 -5.16
N ALA A 325 28.04 -6.87 -4.02
CA ALA A 325 27.88 -8.03 -3.17
C ALA A 325 26.51 -8.02 -2.48
N THR A 326 25.95 -9.19 -2.25
CA THR A 326 24.82 -9.35 -1.35
C THR A 326 25.25 -10.09 -0.09
N ALA A 327 24.55 -9.85 1.00
CA ALA A 327 24.72 -10.59 2.24
C ALA A 327 23.35 -10.99 2.81
N THR A 328 23.31 -12.15 3.46
CA THR A 328 22.12 -12.64 4.16
C THR A 328 22.37 -12.57 5.65
N MET A 329 21.57 -11.79 6.39
CA MET A 329 21.71 -11.62 7.83
C MET A 329 20.41 -11.93 8.56
N THR A 330 20.52 -12.20 9.86
CA THR A 330 19.38 -12.50 10.74
C THR A 330 19.52 -11.74 12.04
N GLY A 331 18.46 -11.06 12.46
CA GLY A 331 18.37 -10.37 13.74
C GLY A 331 17.28 -9.31 13.73
N THR A 332 16.90 -8.81 14.91
CA THR A 332 16.07 -7.59 15.04
C THR A 332 16.71 -6.39 14.32
N SER A 333 18.03 -6.40 14.15
CA SER A 333 18.78 -5.44 13.34
C SER A 333 18.40 -5.43 11.86
N MET A 334 17.83 -6.51 11.33
CA MET A 334 17.30 -6.60 9.96
C MET A 334 15.80 -6.33 9.91
N ALA A 335 15.08 -6.50 11.03
CA ALA A 335 13.67 -6.14 11.15
C ALA A 335 13.46 -4.62 11.23
N ALA A 336 14.20 -3.94 12.13
CA ALA A 336 14.14 -2.49 12.30
C ALA A 336 14.24 -1.67 10.99
N PRO A 337 15.17 -1.96 10.05
CA PRO A 337 15.28 -1.18 8.83
C PRO A 337 14.11 -1.33 7.85
N HIS A 338 13.31 -2.41 7.91
CA HIS A 338 12.07 -2.48 7.15
C HIS A 338 11.08 -1.40 7.65
N VAL A 339 10.95 -1.27 8.97
CA VAL A 339 10.10 -0.24 9.60
C VAL A 339 10.63 1.16 9.31
N ALA A 340 11.95 1.38 9.37
CA ALA A 340 12.54 2.68 9.02
C ALA A 340 12.29 3.05 7.54
N GLY A 341 12.29 2.07 6.64
CA GLY A 341 11.89 2.28 5.25
C GLY A 341 10.41 2.65 5.11
N ALA A 342 9.50 1.94 5.80
CA ALA A 342 8.07 2.29 5.81
C ALA A 342 7.82 3.70 6.40
N VAL A 343 8.55 4.08 7.46
CA VAL A 343 8.54 5.44 7.99
C VAL A 343 9.00 6.46 6.94
N ALA A 344 10.06 6.15 6.18
CA ALA A 344 10.52 7.04 5.11
C ALA A 344 9.48 7.19 3.99
N ALA A 345 8.82 6.10 3.57
CA ALA A 345 7.72 6.15 2.62
C ALA A 345 6.55 6.99 3.15
N PHE A 346 6.20 6.86 4.43
CA PHE A 346 5.16 7.67 5.06
C PHE A 346 5.54 9.17 5.13
N LEU A 347 6.79 9.48 5.46
CA LEU A 347 7.31 10.84 5.57
C LEU A 347 7.47 11.55 4.22
N GLU A 348 7.61 10.82 3.10
CA GLU A 348 7.57 11.40 1.75
C GLU A 348 6.23 12.12 1.53
N ARG A 349 5.13 11.47 1.94
CA ARG A 349 3.77 12.03 1.86
C ARG A 349 3.45 13.00 2.99
N ASN A 350 4.07 12.79 4.15
CA ASN A 350 3.80 13.53 5.38
C ASN A 350 5.08 14.18 5.94
N PRO A 351 5.71 15.12 5.21
CA PRO A 351 7.04 15.64 5.56
C PRO A 351 7.07 16.47 6.87
N ARG A 352 5.90 16.75 7.45
CA ARG A 352 5.73 17.47 8.72
C ARG A 352 5.15 16.60 9.85
N ALA A 353 4.94 15.29 9.61
CA ALA A 353 4.44 14.41 10.66
C ALA A 353 5.42 14.38 11.84
N THR A 354 4.87 14.47 13.03
CA THR A 354 5.63 14.32 14.28
C THR A 354 6.00 12.85 14.50
N PRO A 355 7.03 12.54 15.29
CA PRO A 355 7.36 11.16 15.65
C PRO A 355 6.19 10.36 16.24
N ALA A 356 5.32 11.01 17.01
CA ALA A 356 4.13 10.36 17.55
C ALA A 356 3.15 9.94 16.43
N GLN A 357 2.85 10.85 15.49
CA GLN A 357 1.98 10.55 14.34
C GLN A 357 2.56 9.48 13.42
N VAL A 358 3.88 9.48 13.24
CA VAL A 358 4.58 8.42 12.51
C VAL A 358 4.41 7.08 13.22
N SER A 359 4.66 7.04 14.53
CA SER A 359 4.55 5.80 15.32
C SER A 359 3.13 5.24 15.28
N GLU A 360 2.13 6.08 15.54
CA GLU A 360 0.71 5.74 15.48
C GLU A 360 0.34 5.15 14.13
N HIS A 361 0.64 5.85 13.02
CA HIS A 361 0.33 5.36 11.68
C HIS A 361 0.96 3.99 11.37
N ILE A 362 2.24 3.81 11.67
CA ILE A 362 2.95 2.56 11.40
C ILE A 362 2.40 1.39 12.23
N VAL A 363 2.03 1.65 13.48
CA VAL A 363 1.49 0.64 14.40
C VAL A 363 0.04 0.28 14.07
N ASP A 364 -0.76 1.23 13.60
CA ASP A 364 -2.16 1.03 13.27
C ASP A 364 -2.37 0.39 11.90
N THR A 365 -1.49 0.67 10.93
CA THR A 365 -1.54 0.04 9.60
C THR A 365 -0.93 -1.36 9.57
N ALA A 366 -0.16 -1.75 10.59
CA ALA A 366 0.44 -3.08 10.69
C ALA A 366 -0.62 -4.20 10.68
N THR A 367 -0.28 -5.33 10.05
CA THR A 367 -1.15 -6.51 10.03
C THR A 367 -1.25 -7.11 11.43
N PRO A 368 -2.44 -7.16 12.05
CA PRO A 368 -2.61 -7.75 13.35
C PRO A 368 -2.61 -9.29 13.30
N ASP A 369 -2.22 -9.92 14.40
CA ASP A 369 -2.52 -11.32 14.74
C ASP A 369 -2.02 -12.40 13.77
N VAL A 370 -1.04 -12.08 12.94
CA VAL A 370 -0.42 -13.04 12.01
C VAL A 370 0.80 -13.74 12.58
N ILE A 371 1.50 -13.15 13.57
CA ILE A 371 2.68 -13.78 14.16
C ILE A 371 2.25 -14.96 15.02
N THR A 372 2.74 -16.13 14.68
CA THR A 372 2.62 -17.36 15.46
C THR A 372 3.64 -17.35 16.61
N ASN A 373 3.16 -17.72 17.80
CA ASN A 373 3.90 -17.68 19.06
C ASN A 373 4.56 -16.32 19.34
N PRO A 374 3.79 -15.21 19.36
CA PRO A 374 4.35 -13.94 19.80
C PRO A 374 4.83 -14.10 21.25
N GLY A 375 5.98 -13.52 21.55
CA GLY A 375 6.54 -13.54 22.90
C GLY A 375 5.59 -12.90 23.90
N THR A 376 5.74 -13.28 25.17
CA THR A 376 4.79 -12.92 26.22
C THR A 376 4.63 -11.40 26.32
N GLY A 377 3.40 -10.90 26.17
CA GLY A 377 3.11 -9.47 26.29
C GLY A 377 3.56 -8.61 25.10
N THR A 378 4.08 -9.21 24.02
CA THR A 378 4.37 -8.50 22.77
C THR A 378 3.09 -8.24 21.99
N PRO A 379 2.82 -7.01 21.52
CA PRO A 379 1.77 -6.73 20.56
C PRO A 379 1.95 -7.54 19.27
N ASN A 380 0.93 -8.32 18.88
CA ASN A 380 0.98 -9.13 17.66
C ASN A 380 0.62 -8.28 16.44
N ARG A 381 1.61 -7.54 15.93
CA ARG A 381 1.48 -6.62 14.81
C ARG A 381 2.66 -6.85 13.88
N LEU A 382 2.44 -7.14 12.60
CA LEU A 382 3.50 -7.29 11.61
C LEU A 382 3.42 -6.14 10.61
N LEU A 383 4.53 -5.42 10.42
CA LEU A 383 4.63 -4.25 9.55
C LEU A 383 3.90 -4.44 8.21
N MET A 384 3.13 -3.42 7.82
CA MET A 384 2.63 -3.19 6.46
C MET A 384 3.18 -1.85 5.95
N ALA A 385 3.62 -1.84 4.70
CA ALA A 385 4.02 -0.65 3.98
C ALA A 385 2.95 -0.35 2.91
N GLY A 386 2.13 0.69 3.08
CA GLY A 386 1.37 1.32 1.97
C GLY A 386 -0.17 1.30 1.99
N ASN A 387 -0.89 0.95 3.06
CA ASN A 387 -2.36 0.90 3.02
C ASN A 387 -3.00 2.25 3.45
N ASP A 388 -3.83 2.86 2.57
CA ASP A 388 -4.55 4.13 2.79
C ASP A 388 -6.07 3.89 2.76
N GLY A 389 -6.70 3.31 3.78
CA GLY A 389 -8.12 2.92 3.72
C GLY A 389 -9.08 4.11 3.55
N LEU A 390 -9.68 4.26 2.37
CA LEU A 390 -10.68 5.29 2.06
C LEU A 390 -12.09 4.66 1.96
N SER A 391 -13.11 5.32 2.52
CA SER A 391 -14.55 5.01 2.34
C SER A 391 -15.31 6.29 1.94
N SER A 392 -16.33 6.16 1.09
CA SER A 392 -17.26 7.23 0.65
C SER A 392 -18.64 7.18 1.33
N SER A 393 -18.84 6.33 2.34
CA SER A 393 -20.15 6.12 2.96
C SER A 393 -20.63 7.34 3.75
N ARG A 394 -21.76 7.92 3.31
CA ARG A 394 -22.53 9.01 3.94
C ARG A 394 -23.25 8.50 5.20
N GLY A 395 -23.71 9.39 6.08
CA GLY A 395 -24.13 9.00 7.43
C GLY A 395 -25.27 9.82 7.99
N ASP A 396 -26.51 9.68 7.53
CA ASP A 396 -27.73 10.21 8.16
C ASP A 396 -28.25 9.23 9.23
N PHE A 397 -27.66 9.26 10.43
CA PHE A 397 -28.02 8.31 11.50
C PHE A 397 -29.41 8.57 12.06
N ASN A 398 -30.00 9.75 11.83
CA ASN A 398 -31.27 10.16 12.43
C ASN A 398 -32.45 10.20 11.44
N GLY A 399 -32.18 10.06 10.14
CA GLY A 399 -33.16 9.96 9.06
C GLY A 399 -33.84 11.29 8.74
N ASP A 400 -33.18 12.42 9.00
CA ASP A 400 -33.73 13.75 8.72
C ASP A 400 -33.36 14.31 7.33
N GLY A 401 -32.63 13.52 6.54
CA GLY A 401 -32.18 13.84 5.19
C GLY A 401 -30.97 14.76 5.16
N LYS A 402 -30.19 14.82 6.25
CA LYS A 402 -28.88 15.47 6.30
C LYS A 402 -27.85 14.48 6.77
N ASP A 403 -26.71 14.49 6.12
CA ASP A 403 -25.60 13.68 6.57
C ASP A 403 -25.08 14.22 7.91
N ASP A 404 -24.84 13.30 8.83
CA ASP A 404 -24.21 13.50 10.12
C ASP A 404 -22.73 13.05 10.03
N VAL A 405 -22.02 13.15 11.15
CA VAL A 405 -20.65 12.63 11.28
C VAL A 405 -20.54 11.70 12.47
N VAL A 406 -19.70 10.67 12.37
CA VAL A 406 -19.47 9.69 13.45
C VAL A 406 -17.98 9.54 13.71
N THR A 407 -17.60 9.25 14.95
CA THR A 407 -16.22 8.95 15.34
C THR A 407 -16.14 7.63 16.09
N PHE A 408 -15.11 6.84 15.79
CA PHE A 408 -14.80 5.57 16.42
C PHE A 408 -13.52 5.70 17.23
N THR A 409 -13.61 5.47 18.54
CA THR A 409 -12.44 5.52 19.43
C THR A 409 -11.61 4.25 19.27
N ARG A 410 -10.37 4.37 18.78
CA ARG A 410 -9.44 3.24 18.68
C ARG A 410 -8.90 2.82 20.05
N GLY A 411 -8.69 1.51 20.22
CA GLY A 411 -8.20 0.90 21.46
C GLY A 411 -9.27 0.13 22.24
N GLY A 412 -8.99 -0.18 23.51
CA GLY A 412 -9.83 -1.08 24.31
C GLY A 412 -11.22 -0.55 24.71
N ALA A 413 -11.51 0.73 24.44
CA ALA A 413 -12.82 1.33 24.71
C ALA A 413 -13.83 1.12 23.56
N GLY A 414 -13.40 1.30 22.30
CA GLY A 414 -14.28 1.13 21.12
C GLY A 414 -15.54 2.00 21.15
N ASP A 415 -15.49 3.19 21.76
CA ASP A 415 -16.67 4.04 21.89
C ASP A 415 -16.99 4.76 20.58
N VAL A 416 -18.29 4.86 20.26
CA VAL A 416 -18.82 5.52 19.06
C VAL A 416 -19.60 6.77 19.46
N TYR A 417 -19.27 7.91 18.85
CA TYR A 417 -19.95 9.19 19.06
C TYR A 417 -20.45 9.74 17.74
N VAL A 418 -21.70 10.21 17.71
CA VAL A 418 -22.32 10.83 16.55
C VAL A 418 -22.53 12.31 16.81
N ALA A 419 -22.25 13.14 15.80
CA ALA A 419 -22.64 14.54 15.75
C ALA A 419 -23.66 14.74 14.62
N THR A 420 -24.92 14.99 14.99
CA THR A 420 -25.99 15.17 14.02
C THR A 420 -25.93 16.55 13.37
N SER A 421 -26.18 16.63 12.07
CA SER A 421 -26.21 17.90 11.33
C SER A 421 -27.52 18.66 11.57
N THR A 422 -27.38 19.97 11.64
CA THR A 422 -28.51 20.92 11.66
C THR A 422 -28.69 21.64 10.32
N GLY A 423 -27.86 21.32 9.32
CA GLY A 423 -27.71 22.04 8.06
C GLY A 423 -26.86 23.32 8.16
N THR A 424 -26.44 23.68 9.37
CA THR A 424 -25.59 24.86 9.61
C THR A 424 -24.46 24.63 10.63
N GLY A 425 -24.35 23.41 11.16
CA GLY A 425 -23.45 23.00 12.22
C GLY A 425 -23.77 21.57 12.67
N PHE A 426 -22.84 20.93 13.38
CA PHE A 426 -23.09 19.62 14.00
C PHE A 426 -23.39 19.75 15.49
N THR A 427 -24.16 18.83 16.06
CA THR A 427 -24.55 18.80 17.49
C THR A 427 -24.52 17.38 18.05
N GLY A 428 -24.34 17.20 19.37
CA GLY A 428 -24.64 15.89 20.02
C GLY A 428 -23.46 15.04 20.52
N THR A 429 -22.21 15.49 20.34
CA THR A 429 -20.97 14.73 20.62
C THR A 429 -20.64 14.45 22.09
N GLY A 430 -21.47 14.93 23.03
CA GLY A 430 -21.30 14.67 24.46
C GLY A 430 -21.95 13.37 24.95
N VAL A 431 -22.65 12.64 24.07
CA VAL A 431 -23.35 11.40 24.38
C VAL A 431 -22.79 10.29 23.52
N LYS A 432 -22.39 9.20 24.17
CA LYS A 432 -21.96 7.98 23.49
C LYS A 432 -23.16 7.27 22.88
N TRP A 433 -23.09 6.92 21.60
CA TRP A 433 -24.15 6.22 20.87
C TRP A 433 -23.96 4.70 20.87
N HIS A 434 -22.73 4.21 21.04
CA HIS A 434 -22.42 2.78 21.22
C HIS A 434 -21.08 2.62 21.95
N ASP A 435 -20.88 1.53 22.66
CA ASP A 435 -19.62 1.15 23.30
C ASP A 435 -19.04 -0.14 22.72
N HIS A 436 -17.73 -0.34 22.79
CA HIS A 436 -17.08 -1.58 22.31
C HIS A 436 -17.37 -1.96 20.84
N PHE A 437 -17.44 -0.97 19.94
CA PHE A 437 -17.55 -1.17 18.50
C PHE A 437 -16.25 -0.82 17.78
N ALA A 438 -15.91 -1.56 16.72
CA ALA A 438 -14.69 -1.35 15.92
C ALA A 438 -13.39 -1.36 16.76
N VAL A 439 -13.30 -2.34 17.68
CA VAL A 439 -12.22 -2.42 18.67
C VAL A 439 -10.91 -2.83 18.00
N GLY A 440 -9.80 -2.15 18.33
CA GLY A 440 -8.49 -2.48 17.77
C GLY A 440 -8.42 -2.18 16.26
N ALA A 441 -8.09 -3.21 15.46
CA ALA A 441 -7.81 -3.09 14.02
C ALA A 441 -9.02 -3.40 13.13
N GLU A 442 -10.24 -3.47 13.69
CA GLU A 442 -11.46 -3.66 12.92
C GLU A 442 -11.73 -2.46 11.99
N ILE A 443 -12.40 -2.65 10.87
CA ILE A 443 -12.72 -1.55 9.95
C ILE A 443 -14.17 -1.16 10.18
N PRO A 444 -14.47 0.04 10.72
CA PRO A 444 -15.83 0.54 10.74
C PRO A 444 -16.21 1.18 9.39
N LEU A 445 -17.45 0.94 8.95
CA LEU A 445 -18.12 1.65 7.86
C LEU A 445 -19.55 1.99 8.30
N VAL A 446 -20.25 2.81 7.52
CA VAL A 446 -21.63 3.22 7.77
C VAL A 446 -22.51 2.92 6.56
N GLY A 447 -23.81 2.79 6.77
CA GLY A 447 -24.82 2.62 5.71
C GLY A 447 -26.17 2.13 6.25
N ASP A 448 -27.26 2.28 5.50
CA ASP A 448 -28.61 1.83 5.85
C ASP A 448 -28.77 0.34 5.52
N PHE A 449 -28.24 -0.54 6.38
CA PHE A 449 -28.29 -1.98 6.12
C PHE A 449 -29.69 -2.56 6.27
N ASN A 450 -30.62 -1.85 6.91
CA ASN A 450 -31.95 -2.34 7.26
C ASN A 450 -33.10 -1.76 6.41
N GLY A 451 -32.85 -0.67 5.70
CA GLY A 451 -33.76 0.00 4.78
C GLY A 451 -34.76 0.92 5.47
N ASP A 452 -34.48 1.38 6.70
CA ASP A 452 -35.34 2.31 7.44
C ASP A 452 -34.97 3.78 7.23
N LYS A 453 -34.00 4.04 6.34
CA LYS A 453 -33.46 5.36 5.98
C LYS A 453 -32.71 6.04 7.11
N LYS A 454 -32.16 5.25 8.01
CA LYS A 454 -31.19 5.71 8.99
C LYS A 454 -29.93 4.91 8.78
N ASP A 455 -28.83 5.60 8.68
CA ASP A 455 -27.56 4.91 8.55
C ASP A 455 -27.24 4.19 9.85
N ASP A 456 -26.73 2.99 9.69
CA ASP A 456 -26.28 2.08 10.72
C ASP A 456 -24.74 2.06 10.72
N ILE A 457 -24.15 1.30 11.64
CA ILE A 457 -22.71 1.04 11.65
C ILE A 457 -22.43 -0.44 11.42
N VAL A 458 -21.39 -0.72 10.64
CA VAL A 458 -20.85 -2.06 10.41
C VAL A 458 -19.38 -2.09 10.77
N THR A 459 -18.90 -3.21 11.30
CA THR A 459 -17.48 -3.45 11.49
C THR A 459 -17.02 -4.79 10.95
N PHE A 460 -15.86 -4.78 10.28
CA PHE A 460 -15.22 -5.94 9.70
C PHE A 460 -14.06 -6.39 10.59
N THR A 461 -14.18 -7.57 11.17
CA THR A 461 -13.15 -8.08 12.08
C THR A 461 -11.96 -8.65 11.31
N ARG A 462 -10.74 -8.22 11.66
CA ARG A 462 -9.49 -8.70 11.01
C ARG A 462 -8.94 -10.01 11.61
N GLY A 463 -9.53 -10.52 12.70
CA GLY A 463 -9.09 -11.74 13.38
C GLY A 463 -9.54 -13.05 12.70
N SER A 464 -9.15 -14.20 13.24
CA SER A 464 -9.39 -15.54 12.63
C SER A 464 -10.87 -15.87 12.29
N ALA A 465 -11.83 -15.24 12.98
CA ALA A 465 -13.26 -15.42 12.73
C ALA A 465 -13.80 -14.59 11.56
N LYS A 466 -13.17 -13.45 11.22
CA LYS A 466 -13.44 -12.66 10.01
C LYS A 466 -14.92 -12.28 9.85
N ASN A 467 -15.58 -12.06 10.98
CA ASN A 467 -17.00 -11.76 11.08
C ASN A 467 -17.28 -10.30 10.71
N VAL A 468 -18.52 -10.05 10.27
CA VAL A 468 -19.10 -8.74 10.08
C VAL A 468 -20.17 -8.52 11.13
N PHE A 469 -20.05 -7.46 11.92
CA PHE A 469 -21.02 -7.09 12.95
C PHE A 469 -21.69 -5.77 12.60
N VAL A 470 -23.00 -5.68 12.82
CA VAL A 470 -23.82 -4.50 12.53
C VAL A 470 -24.52 -4.06 13.82
N ALA A 471 -24.55 -2.76 14.08
CA ALA A 471 -25.41 -2.15 15.10
C ALA A 471 -26.33 -1.12 14.43
N LEU A 472 -27.64 -1.29 14.66
CA LEU A 472 -28.66 -0.51 13.95
C LEU A 472 -28.94 0.81 14.66
N SER A 473 -29.10 1.90 13.92
CA SER A 473 -29.52 3.19 14.48
C SER A 473 -31.02 3.22 14.74
N ASN A 474 -31.43 3.83 15.86
CA ASN A 474 -32.84 4.24 16.06
C ASN A 474 -33.08 5.73 15.81
N GLY A 475 -32.03 6.50 15.50
CA GLY A 475 -32.02 7.94 15.37
C GLY A 475 -31.57 8.72 16.60
N SER A 476 -31.12 8.02 17.65
CA SER A 476 -30.55 8.63 18.86
C SER A 476 -29.44 7.82 19.52
N GLU A 477 -29.29 6.54 19.14
CA GLU A 477 -28.22 5.64 19.55
C GLU A 477 -28.13 4.49 18.54
N PHE A 478 -27.04 3.72 18.58
CA PHE A 478 -26.98 2.41 17.93
C PHE A 478 -27.44 1.35 18.95
N VAL A 479 -28.50 0.62 18.61
CA VAL A 479 -29.29 -0.13 19.58
C VAL A 479 -28.66 -1.48 19.92
N GLY A 480 -28.41 -1.69 21.22
CA GLY A 480 -27.98 -2.97 21.77
C GLY A 480 -26.55 -3.33 21.41
N ASP A 481 -26.19 -4.60 21.61
CA ASP A 481 -24.88 -5.10 21.19
C ASP A 481 -24.83 -5.33 19.68
N ALA A 482 -23.67 -5.08 19.07
CA ALA A 482 -23.44 -5.37 17.67
C ALA A 482 -23.75 -6.84 17.33
N VAL A 483 -24.61 -7.06 16.35
CA VAL A 483 -25.08 -8.39 15.94
C VAL A 483 -24.25 -8.88 14.77
N LYS A 484 -23.81 -10.14 14.82
CA LYS A 484 -23.09 -10.74 13.69
C LYS A 484 -24.04 -10.97 12.51
N TRP A 485 -23.74 -10.34 11.38
CA TRP A 485 -24.53 -10.40 10.15
C TRP A 485 -23.90 -11.25 9.05
N HIS A 486 -22.58 -11.47 9.09
CA HIS A 486 -21.90 -12.35 8.13
C HIS A 486 -20.67 -13.02 8.77
N ASP A 487 -20.32 -14.20 8.26
CA ASP A 487 -19.12 -14.95 8.62
C ASP A 487 -18.11 -14.86 7.47
N SER A 488 -16.83 -14.62 7.74
CA SER A 488 -15.75 -14.66 6.73
C SER A 488 -15.96 -13.72 5.53
N PHE A 489 -15.94 -12.41 5.78
CA PHE A 489 -15.94 -11.37 4.74
C PHE A 489 -14.80 -10.38 4.98
N ALA A 490 -14.28 -9.75 3.91
CA ALA A 490 -13.13 -8.84 3.98
C ALA A 490 -11.87 -9.49 4.57
N VAL A 491 -11.49 -10.62 3.99
CA VAL A 491 -10.50 -11.54 4.55
C VAL A 491 -9.07 -11.06 4.31
N GLY A 492 -8.51 -10.36 5.30
CA GLY A 492 -7.08 -10.09 5.33
C GLY A 492 -6.72 -8.66 5.01
N ALA A 493 -6.12 -8.33 3.86
CA ALA A 493 -5.98 -6.94 3.38
C ALA A 493 -7.05 -6.58 2.35
N GLU A 494 -8.05 -7.42 2.17
CA GLU A 494 -9.16 -7.02 1.34
C GLU A 494 -9.75 -5.70 1.90
N THR A 495 -10.17 -4.84 0.98
CA THR A 495 -10.77 -3.55 1.34
C THR A 495 -12.27 -3.70 1.27
N PRO A 496 -13.00 -3.69 2.40
CA PRO A 496 -14.45 -3.64 2.34
C PRO A 496 -14.93 -2.24 1.98
N LEU A 497 -16.03 -2.17 1.25
CA LEU A 497 -16.82 -0.97 1.01
C LEU A 497 -18.32 -1.30 1.16
N VAL A 498 -19.13 -0.27 1.35
CA VAL A 498 -20.58 -0.35 1.55
C VAL A 498 -21.28 0.40 0.42
N GLY A 499 -22.44 -0.10 -0.01
CA GLY A 499 -23.34 0.58 -0.96
C GLY A 499 -24.52 -0.30 -1.37
N ASP A 500 -25.60 0.29 -1.88
CA ASP A 500 -26.78 -0.42 -2.41
C ASP A 500 -26.50 -0.92 -3.84
N PHE A 501 -25.71 -1.98 -3.94
CA PHE A 501 -25.30 -2.52 -5.24
C PHE A 501 -26.47 -3.11 -6.04
N ASN A 502 -27.59 -3.45 -5.38
CA ASN A 502 -28.72 -4.10 -6.03
C ASN A 502 -29.95 -3.19 -6.27
N GLY A 503 -29.97 -2.00 -5.67
CA GLY A 503 -30.99 -0.98 -5.82
C GLY A 503 -32.28 -1.29 -5.05
N ASP A 504 -32.22 -2.07 -3.98
CA ASP A 504 -33.39 -2.42 -3.16
C ASP A 504 -33.60 -1.50 -1.95
N GLY A 505 -32.79 -0.45 -1.83
CA GLY A 505 -32.81 0.54 -0.77
C GLY A 505 -32.23 0.04 0.55
N LYS A 506 -31.38 -1.00 0.52
CA LYS A 506 -30.54 -1.42 1.64
C LYS A 506 -29.11 -1.45 1.20
N ASP A 507 -28.24 -0.96 2.05
CA ASP A 507 -26.81 -1.05 1.80
C ASP A 507 -26.32 -2.49 1.93
N ASP A 508 -25.52 -2.89 0.95
CA ASP A 508 -24.84 -4.15 0.84
C ASP A 508 -23.35 -3.98 1.21
N ILE A 509 -22.60 -5.08 1.23
CA ILE A 509 -21.15 -5.05 1.44
C ILE A 509 -20.41 -5.64 0.25
N ALA A 510 -19.33 -4.97 -0.16
CA ALA A 510 -18.37 -5.45 -1.15
C ALA A 510 -17.00 -5.59 -0.50
N THR A 511 -16.18 -6.52 -0.99
CA THR A 511 -14.77 -6.65 -0.62
C THR A 511 -13.91 -6.78 -1.87
N PHE A 512 -12.83 -6.00 -1.91
CA PHE A 512 -11.86 -5.96 -2.99
C PHE A 512 -10.63 -6.75 -2.55
N THR A 513 -10.32 -7.88 -3.19
CA THR A 513 -9.29 -8.79 -2.66
C THR A 513 -7.88 -8.24 -2.74
N ARG A 514 -7.63 -7.30 -3.66
CA ARG A 514 -6.31 -6.73 -3.99
C ARG A 514 -5.33 -7.83 -4.48
N GLY A 515 -4.21 -7.42 -5.05
CA GLY A 515 -3.17 -8.36 -5.55
C GLY A 515 -3.46 -8.98 -6.92
N ALA A 516 -2.88 -10.14 -7.22
CA ALA A 516 -2.80 -10.70 -8.58
C ALA A 516 -4.16 -11.08 -9.19
N GLU A 517 -5.13 -11.46 -8.36
CA GLU A 517 -6.50 -11.76 -8.81
C GLU A 517 -7.37 -10.51 -8.84
N ALA A 518 -7.25 -9.64 -7.81
CA ALA A 518 -8.02 -8.40 -7.66
C ALA A 518 -9.53 -8.61 -7.92
N ASP A 519 -10.11 -9.67 -7.36
CA ASP A 519 -11.53 -9.98 -7.48
C ASP A 519 -12.37 -9.06 -6.56
N VAL A 520 -13.63 -8.83 -6.94
CA VAL A 520 -14.62 -8.12 -6.12
C VAL A 520 -15.74 -9.08 -5.75
N TYR A 521 -15.95 -9.27 -4.45
CA TYR A 521 -17.02 -10.10 -3.91
C TYR A 521 -18.06 -9.25 -3.21
N VAL A 522 -19.35 -9.57 -3.40
CA VAL A 522 -20.49 -8.86 -2.80
C VAL A 522 -21.31 -9.81 -1.95
N ALA A 523 -21.79 -9.33 -0.80
CA ALA A 523 -22.83 -9.98 -0.02
C ALA A 523 -23.98 -8.99 0.22
N LEU A 524 -25.18 -9.39 -0.20
CA LEU A 524 -26.36 -8.52 -0.19
C LEU A 524 -27.00 -8.49 1.19
N SER A 525 -27.50 -7.34 1.63
CA SER A 525 -28.32 -7.24 2.85
C SER A 525 -29.75 -7.71 2.58
N ASN A 526 -30.37 -8.33 3.58
CA ASN A 526 -31.82 -8.56 3.60
C ASN A 526 -32.54 -7.78 4.72
N GLY A 527 -31.84 -6.85 5.36
CA GLY A 527 -32.30 -6.07 6.50
C GLY A 527 -32.16 -6.73 7.87
N SER A 528 -31.50 -7.89 7.94
CA SER A 528 -31.21 -8.57 9.20
C SER A 528 -29.89 -9.34 9.21
N LYS A 529 -29.27 -9.51 8.03
CA LYS A 529 -27.98 -10.16 7.80
C LYS A 529 -27.55 -9.91 6.36
N PHE A 530 -26.27 -10.13 6.08
CA PHE A 530 -25.79 -10.27 4.71
C PHE A 530 -26.00 -11.73 4.26
N VAL A 531 -26.70 -11.93 3.14
CA VAL A 531 -27.18 -13.24 2.72
C VAL A 531 -26.20 -13.98 1.82
N GLY A 532 -26.11 -15.30 2.03
CA GLY A 532 -25.34 -16.19 1.18
C GLY A 532 -23.87 -16.28 1.57
N THR A 533 -23.07 -16.90 0.70
CA THR A 533 -21.61 -16.75 0.68
C THR A 533 -21.29 -15.60 -0.27
N ALA A 534 -20.28 -14.79 0.06
CA ALA A 534 -19.79 -13.72 -0.82
C ALA A 534 -19.69 -14.21 -2.28
N VAL A 535 -20.40 -13.52 -3.19
CA VAL A 535 -20.46 -13.89 -4.62
C VAL A 535 -19.50 -13.01 -5.37
N LYS A 536 -18.66 -13.60 -6.22
CA LYS A 536 -17.81 -12.81 -7.11
C LYS A 536 -18.67 -12.05 -8.12
N TRP A 537 -18.62 -10.73 -8.06
CA TRP A 537 -19.34 -9.83 -8.97
C TRP A 537 -18.44 -9.25 -10.05
N HIS A 538 -17.11 -9.27 -9.84
CA HIS A 538 -16.14 -8.78 -10.81
C HIS A 538 -14.77 -9.44 -10.60
N ASP A 539 -13.99 -9.57 -11.67
CA ASP A 539 -12.60 -10.03 -11.66
C ASP A 539 -11.63 -8.90 -12.05
N TRP A 540 -10.45 -8.85 -11.43
CA TRP A 540 -9.41 -7.89 -11.77
C TRP A 540 -9.85 -6.40 -11.74
N PHE A 541 -10.22 -5.89 -10.56
CA PHE A 541 -10.59 -4.49 -10.33
C PHE A 541 -9.96 -3.99 -9.04
N ALA A 542 -9.44 -2.75 -9.06
CA ALA A 542 -8.67 -2.17 -7.97
C ALA A 542 -7.44 -3.02 -7.58
N ALA A 543 -6.63 -3.36 -8.59
CA ALA A 543 -5.45 -4.19 -8.38
C ALA A 543 -4.38 -3.44 -7.57
N ASN A 544 -3.61 -4.14 -6.75
CA ASN A 544 -2.49 -3.56 -5.99
C ASN A 544 -2.90 -2.30 -5.17
N TRP A 545 -2.28 -1.14 -5.45
CA TRP A 545 -2.44 0.14 -4.74
C TRP A 545 -3.52 1.06 -5.30
N GLU A 546 -4.28 0.61 -6.29
CA GLU A 546 -5.37 1.44 -6.82
C GLU A 546 -6.40 1.69 -5.73
N ILE A 547 -7.07 2.84 -5.75
CA ILE A 547 -8.07 3.16 -4.72
C ILE A 547 -9.45 2.75 -5.26
N PRO A 548 -10.14 1.75 -4.68
CA PRO A 548 -11.55 1.53 -4.96
C PRO A 548 -12.43 2.54 -4.22
N LEU A 549 -13.47 3.05 -4.87
CA LEU A 549 -14.57 3.81 -4.26
C LEU A 549 -15.92 3.35 -4.84
N VAL A 550 -16.99 3.64 -4.11
CA VAL A 550 -18.37 3.25 -4.44
C VAL A 550 -19.23 4.51 -4.60
N GLY A 551 -20.16 4.48 -5.56
CA GLY A 551 -21.21 5.49 -5.76
C GLY A 551 -22.07 5.23 -6.99
N ASP A 552 -23.24 5.85 -7.10
CA ASP A 552 -24.15 5.75 -8.26
C ASP A 552 -23.70 6.70 -9.38
N PHE A 553 -22.67 6.30 -10.14
CA PHE A 553 -22.09 7.16 -11.17
C PHE A 553 -23.02 7.37 -12.37
N ASN A 554 -24.00 6.48 -12.58
CA ASN A 554 -24.86 6.52 -13.75
C ASN A 554 -26.30 7.03 -13.48
N GLY A 555 -26.69 7.15 -12.21
CA GLY A 555 -27.97 7.68 -11.75
C GLY A 555 -29.12 6.66 -11.83
N ASP A 556 -28.82 5.35 -11.84
CA ASP A 556 -29.83 4.30 -11.88
C ASP A 556 -30.22 3.75 -10.51
N LYS A 557 -29.70 4.38 -9.44
CA LYS A 557 -29.89 4.07 -8.02
C LYS A 557 -29.30 2.74 -7.60
N LYS A 558 -28.34 2.22 -8.34
CA LYS A 558 -27.47 1.16 -7.86
C LYS A 558 -26.09 1.72 -7.72
N ASP A 559 -25.46 1.37 -6.62
CA ASP A 559 -24.09 1.78 -6.43
C ASP A 559 -23.17 1.00 -7.38
N ASP A 560 -22.31 1.75 -8.03
CA ASP A 560 -21.28 1.28 -8.95
C ASP A 560 -19.91 1.29 -8.23
N ILE A 561 -18.87 0.79 -8.90
CA ILE A 561 -17.50 0.83 -8.38
C ILE A 561 -16.58 1.60 -9.31
N ALA A 562 -15.67 2.40 -8.74
CA ALA A 562 -14.60 3.08 -9.45
C ALA A 562 -13.24 2.70 -8.87
N THR A 563 -12.22 2.63 -9.71
CA THR A 563 -10.82 2.47 -9.29
C THR A 563 -9.95 3.61 -9.81
N PHE A 564 -9.14 4.19 -8.93
CA PHE A 564 -8.21 5.28 -9.23
C PHE A 564 -6.79 4.72 -9.28
N THR A 565 -6.15 4.73 -10.45
CA THR A 565 -4.87 4.02 -10.62
C THR A 565 -3.67 4.71 -10.00
N ARG A 566 -3.79 6.01 -9.70
CA ARG A 566 -2.69 6.86 -9.25
C ARG A 566 -1.47 6.81 -10.21
N GLY A 567 -0.32 7.32 -9.77
CA GLY A 567 0.93 7.31 -10.54
C GLY A 567 0.95 8.20 -11.78
N ASP A 568 1.82 7.90 -12.74
CA ASP A 568 2.06 8.72 -13.94
C ASP A 568 0.87 8.78 -14.90
N SER A 569 -0.02 7.78 -14.85
CA SER A 569 -1.24 7.76 -15.68
C SER A 569 -2.45 8.33 -14.95
N ALA A 570 -2.60 8.04 -13.64
CA ALA A 570 -3.69 8.52 -12.79
C ALA A 570 -5.07 8.43 -13.48
N ASN A 571 -5.38 7.26 -14.04
CA ASN A 571 -6.64 7.01 -14.73
C ASN A 571 -7.74 6.65 -13.71
N VAL A 572 -8.99 6.86 -14.11
CA VAL A 572 -10.19 6.40 -13.38
C VAL A 572 -10.97 5.45 -14.27
N TYR A 573 -11.19 4.23 -13.78
CA TYR A 573 -12.01 3.21 -14.43
C TYR A 573 -13.26 2.96 -13.59
N VAL A 574 -14.39 2.75 -14.26
CA VAL A 574 -15.69 2.50 -13.61
C VAL A 574 -16.26 1.17 -14.10
N ALA A 575 -16.83 0.40 -13.18
CA ALA A 575 -17.68 -0.75 -13.47
C ALA A 575 -19.06 -0.53 -12.88
N LEU A 576 -20.08 -0.57 -13.74
CA LEU A 576 -21.46 -0.27 -13.37
C LEU A 576 -22.15 -1.50 -12.76
N SER A 577 -22.95 -1.35 -11.73
CA SER A 577 -23.77 -2.44 -11.22
C SER A 577 -25.00 -2.68 -12.08
N ASN A 578 -25.28 -3.96 -12.37
CA ASN A 578 -26.58 -4.37 -12.93
C ASN A 578 -27.52 -4.98 -11.87
N GLY A 579 -27.12 -4.95 -10.60
CA GLY A 579 -27.80 -5.56 -9.46
C GLY A 579 -27.50 -7.03 -9.22
N THR A 580 -26.65 -7.65 -10.05
CA THR A 580 -26.18 -9.03 -9.87
C THR A 580 -24.69 -9.23 -10.16
N SER A 581 -24.03 -8.24 -10.78
CA SER A 581 -22.61 -8.18 -11.08
C SER A 581 -22.21 -6.75 -11.42
N PHE A 582 -20.91 -6.43 -11.35
CA PHE A 582 -20.38 -5.20 -11.93
C PHE A 582 -19.97 -5.44 -13.39
N VAL A 583 -20.31 -4.53 -14.29
CA VAL A 583 -20.10 -4.64 -15.74
C VAL A 583 -19.32 -3.46 -16.28
N GLY A 584 -18.44 -3.73 -17.25
CA GLY A 584 -17.56 -2.71 -17.86
C GLY A 584 -16.27 -2.58 -17.05
N THR A 585 -15.14 -3.01 -17.63
CA THR A 585 -13.87 -3.15 -16.87
C THR A 585 -12.70 -2.46 -17.58
N SER A 586 -12.98 -1.80 -18.71
CA SER A 586 -12.01 -1.16 -19.59
C SER A 586 -12.41 0.25 -20.00
N ASP A 587 -13.54 0.74 -19.49
CA ASP A 587 -14.04 2.06 -19.82
C ASP A 587 -13.35 3.04 -18.88
N LYS A 588 -12.32 3.69 -19.41
CA LYS A 588 -11.67 4.80 -18.75
C LYS A 588 -12.62 5.99 -18.79
N TRP A 589 -13.09 6.43 -17.63
CA TRP A 589 -13.99 7.58 -17.47
C TRP A 589 -13.25 8.87 -17.10
N HIS A 590 -11.97 8.79 -16.76
CA HIS A 590 -11.13 9.97 -16.58
C HIS A 590 -9.65 9.63 -16.70
N ASP A 591 -8.82 10.62 -17.00
CA ASP A 591 -7.36 10.54 -16.93
C ASP A 591 -6.74 11.70 -16.17
N TRP A 592 -5.60 11.41 -15.55
CA TRP A 592 -4.85 12.38 -14.76
C TRP A 592 -5.65 12.96 -13.58
N PHE A 593 -6.37 12.11 -12.87
CA PHE A 593 -7.17 12.43 -11.68
C PHE A 593 -6.65 11.70 -10.45
N ALA A 594 -6.57 12.39 -9.30
CA ALA A 594 -5.99 11.85 -8.07
C ALA A 594 -4.54 11.35 -8.25
N ALA A 595 -3.70 12.18 -8.86
CA ALA A 595 -2.31 11.82 -9.17
C ALA A 595 -1.43 11.79 -7.91
N GLY A 596 -0.47 10.86 -7.86
CA GLY A 596 0.48 10.79 -6.75
C GLY A 596 -0.19 10.59 -5.38
N SER A 597 -0.09 11.58 -4.49
CA SER A 597 -0.56 11.52 -3.09
C SER A 597 -1.93 12.17 -2.83
N GLU A 598 -2.60 12.62 -3.90
CA GLU A 598 -3.94 13.19 -3.81
C GLU A 598 -4.96 12.16 -3.31
N LEU A 599 -5.99 12.64 -2.58
CA LEU A 599 -7.07 11.77 -2.13
C LEU A 599 -8.31 11.92 -3.01
N PRO A 600 -8.77 10.84 -3.67
CA PRO A 600 -10.06 10.84 -4.33
C PRO A 600 -11.19 10.64 -3.30
N LEU A 601 -12.34 11.28 -3.55
CA LEU A 601 -13.62 11.03 -2.89
C LEU A 601 -14.74 11.05 -3.93
N VAL A 602 -15.88 10.44 -3.59
CA VAL A 602 -17.06 10.31 -4.45
C VAL A 602 -18.25 11.01 -3.78
N GLY A 603 -19.08 11.69 -4.57
CA GLY A 603 -20.33 12.30 -4.11
C GLY A 603 -21.04 13.12 -5.19
N ASP A 604 -22.35 13.35 -5.07
CA ASP A 604 -23.14 14.18 -5.97
C ASP A 604 -22.94 15.67 -5.64
N PHE A 605 -21.79 16.22 -6.04
CA PHE A 605 -21.46 17.62 -5.73
C PHE A 605 -22.34 18.62 -6.49
N ASN A 606 -22.97 18.20 -7.59
CA ASN A 606 -23.71 19.08 -8.48
C ASN A 606 -25.24 19.02 -8.30
N GLY A 607 -25.76 17.98 -7.64
CA GLY A 607 -27.16 17.75 -7.31
C GLY A 607 -27.97 17.15 -8.46
N ASP A 608 -27.34 16.48 -9.43
CA ASP A 608 -28.02 15.83 -10.55
C ASP A 608 -28.34 14.36 -10.31
N LYS A 609 -28.09 13.87 -9.09
CA LYS A 609 -28.31 12.49 -8.62
C LYS A 609 -27.41 11.47 -9.28
N LYS A 610 -26.24 11.92 -9.73
CA LYS A 610 -25.14 11.05 -10.13
C LYS A 610 -23.97 11.40 -9.27
N ASP A 611 -23.27 10.38 -8.81
CA ASP A 611 -22.09 10.62 -8.05
C ASP A 611 -20.95 11.10 -8.97
N ASP A 612 -20.33 12.18 -8.54
CA ASP A 612 -19.17 12.81 -9.14
C ASP A 612 -17.89 12.35 -8.42
N ILE A 613 -16.73 12.76 -8.91
CA ILE A 613 -15.44 12.53 -8.24
C ILE A 613 -14.77 13.84 -7.86
N ALA A 614 -14.17 13.89 -6.68
CA ALA A 614 -13.33 14.98 -6.20
C ALA A 614 -11.92 14.48 -5.88
N THR A 615 -10.90 15.28 -6.17
CA THR A 615 -9.53 15.05 -5.72
C THR A 615 -9.06 16.18 -4.80
N PHE A 616 -8.51 15.81 -3.66
CA PHE A 616 -7.94 16.70 -2.65
C PHE A 616 -6.44 16.67 -2.77
N THR A 617 -5.85 17.77 -3.24
CA THR A 617 -4.40 17.86 -3.37
C THR A 617 -3.71 18.01 -2.02
N ARG A 618 -2.50 17.47 -1.91
CA ARG A 618 -1.72 17.55 -0.67
C ARG A 618 -0.78 18.75 -0.67
N GLY A 619 -0.31 19.11 0.52
CA GLY A 619 0.59 20.23 0.75
C GLY A 619 -0.12 21.52 1.17
N THR A 620 0.55 22.66 1.03
CA THR A 620 0.06 23.95 1.57
C THR A 620 -1.06 24.57 0.74
N SER A 621 -1.15 24.24 -0.55
CA SER A 621 -2.22 24.74 -1.42
C SER A 621 -3.55 24.01 -1.20
N ALA A 622 -3.49 22.72 -0.87
CA ALA A 622 -4.62 21.83 -0.59
C ALA A 622 -5.88 22.16 -1.42
N ASN A 623 -5.72 22.09 -2.75
CA ASN A 623 -6.77 22.43 -3.71
C ASN A 623 -7.75 21.27 -3.81
N VAL A 624 -9.01 21.58 -4.11
CA VAL A 624 -10.04 20.59 -4.43
C VAL A 624 -10.48 20.78 -5.87
N TYR A 625 -10.39 19.72 -6.66
CA TYR A 625 -10.87 19.66 -8.04
C TYR A 625 -11.99 18.62 -8.14
N VAL A 626 -13.02 18.91 -8.93
CA VAL A 626 -14.16 18.02 -9.14
C VAL A 626 -14.28 17.72 -10.64
N ALA A 627 -14.58 16.47 -10.97
CA ALA A 627 -15.05 16.05 -12.28
C ALA A 627 -16.46 15.48 -12.12
N THR A 628 -17.42 16.06 -12.83
CA THR A 628 -18.84 15.70 -12.69
C THR A 628 -19.18 14.53 -13.60
N SER A 629 -19.94 13.54 -13.11
CA SER A 629 -20.39 12.44 -13.95
C SER A 629 -21.47 12.88 -14.92
N ASN A 630 -21.39 12.41 -16.17
CA ASN A 630 -22.51 12.50 -17.11
C ASN A 630 -23.32 11.19 -17.22
N GLY A 631 -22.89 10.15 -16.50
CA GLY A 631 -23.43 8.78 -16.52
C GLY A 631 -22.72 7.82 -17.48
N SER A 632 -21.63 8.27 -18.12
CA SER A 632 -20.77 7.45 -18.97
C SER A 632 -19.31 7.89 -19.00
N ASP A 633 -18.99 9.01 -18.34
CA ASP A 633 -17.68 9.65 -18.31
C ASP A 633 -17.67 10.68 -17.17
N PHE A 634 -16.51 10.98 -16.60
CA PHE A 634 -16.34 12.12 -15.68
C PHE A 634 -15.83 13.33 -16.47
N VAL A 635 -16.51 14.47 -16.33
CA VAL A 635 -16.26 15.66 -17.15
C VAL A 635 -15.76 16.81 -16.28
N GLY A 636 -14.71 17.48 -16.76
CA GLY A 636 -14.10 18.61 -16.07
C GLY A 636 -12.96 18.20 -15.15
N THR A 637 -12.16 19.20 -14.74
CA THR A 637 -11.07 19.16 -13.73
C THR A 637 -10.19 20.41 -13.81
N SER A 638 -10.24 21.15 -14.91
CA SER A 638 -9.42 22.35 -15.12
C SER A 638 -9.78 23.53 -14.21
N VAL A 639 -10.93 23.45 -13.54
CA VAL A 639 -11.42 24.46 -12.61
C VAL A 639 -11.30 23.93 -11.19
N ARG A 640 -10.63 24.71 -10.35
CA ARG A 640 -10.51 24.45 -8.92
C ARG A 640 -11.79 24.87 -8.21
N TRP A 641 -12.40 23.95 -7.47
CA TRP A 641 -13.64 24.17 -6.71
C TRP A 641 -13.39 24.70 -5.30
N ASN A 642 -12.23 24.39 -4.69
CA ASN A 642 -11.80 24.99 -3.42
C ASN A 642 -10.27 25.06 -3.30
N ASP A 643 -9.77 25.87 -2.37
CA ASP A 643 -8.35 25.93 -2.01
C ASP A 643 -8.11 26.00 -0.52
N ALA A 644 -6.94 25.53 -0.11
CA ALA A 644 -6.53 25.41 1.29
C ALA A 644 -7.50 24.59 2.16
N PHE A 645 -8.20 23.61 1.59
CA PHE A 645 -9.14 22.76 2.30
C PHE A 645 -8.49 21.42 2.69
N ALA A 646 -8.74 20.96 3.93
CA ALA A 646 -8.11 19.75 4.47
C ALA A 646 -6.58 19.71 4.33
N ALA A 647 -5.91 20.86 4.54
CA ALA A 647 -4.46 20.97 4.44
C ALA A 647 -3.72 20.21 5.55
N GLY A 648 -2.51 19.73 5.23
CA GLY A 648 -1.64 19.04 6.20
C GLY A 648 -2.18 17.65 6.56
N THR A 649 -2.38 17.39 7.85
CA THR A 649 -2.85 16.10 8.39
C THR A 649 -4.37 16.04 8.53
N ALA A 650 -5.10 17.06 8.08
CA ALA A 650 -6.56 17.04 8.13
C ALA A 650 -7.13 15.97 7.19
N VAL A 651 -8.25 15.38 7.60
CA VAL A 651 -8.89 14.28 6.88
C VAL A 651 -10.12 14.82 6.15
N PRO A 652 -10.17 14.77 4.82
CA PRO A 652 -11.35 15.16 4.08
C PRO A 652 -12.43 14.07 4.12
N GLY A 653 -13.69 14.49 4.04
CA GLY A 653 -14.86 13.65 3.86
C GLY A 653 -15.92 14.38 3.01
N VAL A 654 -16.95 13.64 2.57
CA VAL A 654 -18.01 14.14 1.67
C VAL A 654 -19.38 13.72 2.22
N GLY A 655 -20.39 14.58 2.07
CA GLY A 655 -21.79 14.28 2.37
C GLY A 655 -22.70 15.51 2.24
N ASP A 656 -24.00 15.32 2.06
CA ASP A 656 -25.03 16.38 2.05
C ASP A 656 -25.34 16.83 3.49
N PHE A 657 -24.39 17.52 4.10
CA PHE A 657 -24.54 18.02 5.46
C PHE A 657 -25.61 19.12 5.55
N THR A 658 -26.02 19.74 4.44
CA THR A 658 -27.04 20.80 4.44
C THR A 658 -28.47 20.31 4.19
N GLY A 659 -28.63 19.13 3.58
CA GLY A 659 -29.90 18.57 3.14
C GLY A 659 -30.46 19.28 1.91
N ASP A 660 -29.59 19.90 1.10
CA ASP A 660 -29.98 20.64 -0.10
C ASP A 660 -29.93 19.80 -1.39
N GLY A 661 -29.55 18.52 -1.25
CA GLY A 661 -29.42 17.54 -2.32
C GLY A 661 -28.10 17.63 -3.05
N LYS A 662 -27.10 18.33 -2.51
CA LYS A 662 -25.72 18.36 -3.03
C LYS A 662 -24.77 17.97 -1.93
N ASP A 663 -23.79 17.16 -2.30
CA ASP A 663 -22.75 16.82 -1.37
C ASP A 663 -21.81 17.99 -1.12
N ASP A 664 -21.59 18.26 0.15
CA ASP A 664 -20.62 19.19 0.69
C ASP A 664 -19.31 18.46 1.01
N ILE A 665 -18.28 19.22 1.38
CA ILE A 665 -17.01 18.67 1.87
C ILE A 665 -16.78 19.03 3.34
N VAL A 666 -16.29 18.08 4.12
CA VAL A 666 -15.88 18.27 5.52
C VAL A 666 -14.38 18.01 5.67
N SER A 667 -13.73 18.76 6.55
CA SER A 667 -12.34 18.58 6.95
C SER A 667 -12.28 18.38 8.45
N PHE A 668 -11.77 17.24 8.89
CA PHE A 668 -11.50 16.94 10.30
C PHE A 668 -10.04 17.29 10.62
N SER A 669 -9.80 18.28 11.46
CA SER A 669 -8.45 18.65 11.89
C SER A 669 -7.92 17.61 12.88
N ARG A 670 -6.65 17.22 12.75
CA ARG A 670 -5.98 16.29 13.67
C ARG A 670 -5.16 17.07 14.70
N GLY A 671 -5.10 16.57 15.93
CA GLY A 671 -4.36 17.18 17.04
C GLY A 671 -5.22 17.47 18.25
N THR A 672 -4.82 18.43 19.08
CA THR A 672 -5.47 18.70 20.38
C THR A 672 -6.84 19.36 20.31
N THR A 673 -7.27 19.89 19.14
CA THR A 673 -8.57 20.58 19.03
C THR A 673 -9.63 19.73 18.32
N GLY A 674 -9.27 18.87 17.36
CA GLY A 674 -10.21 17.97 16.68
C GLY A 674 -11.41 18.73 16.08
N ASP A 675 -11.21 19.71 15.21
CA ASP A 675 -12.30 20.55 14.71
C ASP A 675 -12.84 20.03 13.37
N ALA A 676 -14.16 20.12 13.15
CA ALA A 676 -14.80 19.82 11.88
C ALA A 676 -15.17 21.10 11.13
N PHE A 677 -14.63 21.27 9.92
CA PHE A 677 -14.93 22.40 9.04
C PHE A 677 -15.67 21.94 7.80
N VAL A 678 -16.83 22.53 7.51
CA VAL A 678 -17.64 22.21 6.32
C VAL A 678 -17.55 23.34 5.31
N SER A 679 -17.32 22.99 4.05
CA SER A 679 -17.45 23.88 2.91
C SER A 679 -18.59 23.41 2.02
N ARG A 680 -19.56 24.30 1.82
CA ARG A 680 -20.82 23.94 1.14
C ARG A 680 -20.68 23.93 -0.37
N SER A 681 -21.25 22.95 -1.04
CA SER A 681 -21.32 22.95 -2.49
C SER A 681 -22.33 23.98 -3.00
N THR A 682 -21.98 24.64 -4.08
CA THR A 682 -22.91 25.48 -4.86
C THR A 682 -23.43 24.74 -6.09
N GLY A 683 -22.89 23.55 -6.37
CA GLY A 683 -23.05 22.79 -7.61
C GLY A 683 -22.02 23.11 -8.70
N THR A 684 -21.14 24.09 -8.46
CA THR A 684 -20.04 24.44 -9.40
C THR A 684 -18.73 24.86 -8.70
N ALA A 685 -18.75 24.95 -7.37
CA ALA A 685 -17.64 25.30 -6.50
C ALA A 685 -18.04 25.01 -5.04
N PHE A 686 -17.06 24.89 -4.15
CA PHE A 686 -17.29 24.87 -2.70
C PHE A 686 -17.07 26.27 -2.12
N GLY A 687 -17.90 26.64 -1.15
CA GLY A 687 -17.86 27.94 -0.49
C GLY A 687 -16.64 28.14 0.43
N ALA A 688 -16.78 29.07 1.38
CA ALA A 688 -15.78 29.21 2.44
C ALA A 688 -16.00 28.13 3.50
N ALA A 689 -14.91 27.51 3.95
CA ALA A 689 -14.96 26.56 5.05
C ALA A 689 -15.40 27.27 6.34
N THR A 690 -16.39 26.69 7.03
CA THR A 690 -16.92 27.19 8.30
C THR A 690 -16.80 26.09 9.35
N LYS A 691 -16.40 26.45 10.57
CA LYS A 691 -16.31 25.49 11.66
C LYS A 691 -17.71 25.09 12.11
N TRP A 692 -18.02 23.80 12.04
CA TRP A 692 -19.33 23.24 12.40
C TRP A 692 -19.28 22.47 13.72
N HIS A 693 -18.11 22.02 14.15
CA HIS A 693 -17.91 21.33 15.42
C HIS A 693 -16.50 21.50 15.98
N ASP A 694 -16.37 21.41 17.30
CA ASP A 694 -15.11 21.46 18.05
C ASP A 694 -14.93 20.12 18.78
N TRP A 695 -13.73 19.57 18.93
CA TRP A 695 -13.48 18.33 19.68
C TRP A 695 -14.16 17.07 19.14
N PHE A 696 -14.16 16.90 17.82
CA PHE A 696 -14.59 15.71 17.09
C PHE A 696 -13.42 15.08 16.33
N GLY A 697 -13.06 13.83 16.63
CA GLY A 697 -11.88 13.19 16.03
C GLY A 697 -10.60 13.45 16.82
N VAL A 698 -10.69 13.60 18.15
CA VAL A 698 -9.56 13.95 19.03
C VAL A 698 -8.79 12.69 19.48
N GLY A 699 -7.46 12.77 19.53
CA GLY A 699 -6.64 11.64 19.96
C GLY A 699 -6.76 10.44 18.99
N ALA A 700 -7.09 9.26 19.53
CA ALA A 700 -7.19 8.01 18.79
C ALA A 700 -8.57 7.80 18.12
N GLU A 701 -9.40 8.85 18.09
CA GLU A 701 -10.68 8.84 17.39
C GLU A 701 -10.50 8.91 15.88
N VAL A 702 -11.28 8.13 15.14
CA VAL A 702 -11.29 8.20 13.67
C VAL A 702 -12.67 8.61 13.17
N PRO A 703 -12.79 9.78 12.51
CA PRO A 703 -14.06 10.29 12.03
C PRO A 703 -14.44 9.73 10.65
N LEU A 704 -15.72 9.41 10.45
CA LEU A 704 -16.38 9.26 9.14
C LEU A 704 -17.21 10.50 8.79
N PRO A 705 -17.30 10.86 7.49
CA PRO A 705 -16.82 10.12 6.30
C PRO A 705 -15.33 10.39 5.94
N GLY A 706 -14.43 10.55 6.92
CA GLY A 706 -13.00 10.73 6.70
C GLY A 706 -12.31 9.55 6.01
N SER A 707 -11.40 9.85 5.08
CA SER A 707 -10.83 8.88 4.15
C SER A 707 -9.39 8.42 4.43
N LEU A 708 -9.00 8.26 5.69
CA LEU A 708 -7.68 7.73 6.05
C LEU A 708 -7.82 6.76 7.21
N TRP A 709 -8.10 5.51 6.87
CA TRP A 709 -8.07 4.35 7.76
C TRP A 709 -6.74 3.63 7.66
#